data_AF-A0A7Y5NL96-F1
#
_entry.id   AF-A0A7Y5NL96-F1
#
_cell.length_a   1.000
_cell.length_b   1.000
_cell.length_c   1.000
_cell.angle_alpha   90.00
_cell.angle_beta   90.00
_cell.angle_gamma   90.00
#
_symmetry.space_group_name_H-M   'P 1'
#
loop_
_entity.id
_entity.type
_entity.pdbx_description
1 polymer ?
#
loop_
_entity_poly.entity_id
_entity_poly.type
_entity_poly.pdbx_seq_one_letter_code
_entity_poly.pdbx_strand_id
1 'polypeptide(L)'
;IYVNNGFWDTYRTVWPAYSLLYPEVAAEISDGFVQQYRDGGWVARWSSPGYADLMTGTSSDVAFADAYVKGVKLPDPLGAYDAAVKNATVLPPSSAVGRKGLDTSTFLGYTSTNTGESVSWGLEGLINDFGIGTMAAKLAKDPATPENRRPQLEEESKYFLERSTHYGNLFNPKVGFFQGRAADGSFPTDFDPEAWGGDYTESNGWNFAFHAPHDGNGLANLYGGRDALAKKLDTFFSTPETATKPGGYGGTIHEMLEARDVRMGQLGQSNQVSHHIAYMYDWTGQQWKTAEKVREIMRRLYVGSEIGQGYPGDEDNGEMSAWYVLSSLGIYPLQVGSPNWAIGSPKFEQVTVKRTQGDLVVNAPGNSEKNIYVQGVTVNGQKHKSVSIDQSEIAGPTTVDFAMGDKPSDFGARAQDAPPSVTQGTEAPKPLKDATGPGRGTATATDLASGQDARALFDNTSRTSATFTSATPTVGFALSGTGQRATWYTITSGPKAGDPSAWRLEGSKDGGATWQTLDTRTGQVFPWRVQTRPFEIAHTNTFTTYRLVVTATVGGAAANLSEIELLTDGSKSENTGIKVSAAQAFETAEDASWTGTVATFSGGVGQGQDPSATASATIAWGDGTTSEGAIAAGDLGSFTVRGTHTWSKPGPYQPKVTVTAGGGSGSALGAATVHQASAPAYAAGFDSVCFGNVGDSVPCDGDRAGLSREALAAAGGVPGKLLTVPGTELRFSMPGIPVGQQDNATGAGQTLPVTLAPGATQLSLIGTATQKNQDTTATVRFTDGSTTSYRVQYGDWCGSPQFGNVVALEMAFRLNGTGTDSCRAKLFATAPLTVPAGKTVESITLPTQTGDPATAGRIHVFAVADNGSALGVTAGDDATATAGQAADIALGRAEGGVPAAGGYTARVEWGDGTVTEDAPVTAGPDGTASVKGSHTWAAPGAYTVRVLVSDSRSDVLSTLTVTVG
;
A
#
# COMPACT_ATOMS: atom_id res chain seq x y z
N ILE A 1 30.31 -16.69 9.36
CA ILE A 1 29.26 -15.66 9.44
C ILE A 1 29.94 -14.31 9.30
N TYR A 2 29.42 -13.45 8.42
CA TYR A 2 29.85 -12.05 8.26
C TYR A 2 28.72 -11.12 8.73
N VAL A 3 29.08 -9.93 9.22
CA VAL A 3 28.19 -8.92 9.83
C VAL A 3 28.71 -7.50 9.51
N ASN A 4 28.00 -6.46 9.97
CA ASN A 4 28.40 -5.05 9.81
C ASN A 4 28.41 -4.58 8.35
N ASN A 5 27.27 -4.76 7.66
CA ASN A 5 27.06 -4.30 6.30
C ASN A 5 25.63 -3.77 6.13
N GLY A 6 25.51 -2.57 5.55
CA GLY A 6 24.28 -2.04 4.98
C GLY A 6 24.21 -2.42 3.51
N PHE A 7 23.31 -3.33 3.16
CA PHE A 7 23.19 -3.73 1.76
C PHE A 7 22.61 -2.62 0.92
N TRP A 8 21.76 -1.75 1.50
CA TRP A 8 21.27 -0.57 0.82
C TRP A 8 22.47 0.22 0.27
N ASP A 9 23.48 0.53 1.06
CA ASP A 9 24.69 1.20 0.53
C ASP A 9 25.41 0.31 -0.48
N THR A 10 25.89 -0.82 0.01
CA THR A 10 27.03 -1.50 -0.61
C THR A 10 26.70 -2.23 -1.91
N TYR A 11 25.43 -2.53 -2.21
CA TYR A 11 25.06 -3.24 -3.44
C TYR A 11 25.44 -2.46 -4.70
N ARG A 12 25.45 -1.13 -4.61
CA ARG A 12 25.66 -0.22 -5.75
C ARG A 12 27.04 -0.37 -6.36
N THR A 13 28.08 -0.42 -5.52
CA THR A 13 29.48 -0.33 -5.99
C THR A 13 30.41 -1.33 -5.31
N VAL A 14 30.25 -1.60 -4.01
CA VAL A 14 31.17 -2.46 -3.25
C VAL A 14 31.05 -3.92 -3.68
N TRP A 15 29.84 -4.47 -3.75
CA TRP A 15 29.63 -5.86 -4.17
C TRP A 15 30.07 -6.12 -5.62
N PRO A 16 29.77 -5.21 -6.58
CA PRO A 16 30.38 -5.25 -7.90
C PRO A 16 31.92 -5.17 -7.86
N ALA A 17 32.50 -4.29 -7.03
CA ALA A 17 33.95 -4.17 -6.89
C ALA A 17 34.58 -5.45 -6.34
N TYR A 18 33.98 -6.09 -5.33
CA TYR A 18 34.41 -7.41 -4.85
C TYR A 18 34.37 -8.44 -5.97
N SER A 19 33.30 -8.47 -6.76
CA SER A 19 33.17 -9.43 -7.87
C SER A 19 34.23 -9.24 -8.96
N LEU A 20 34.67 -7.99 -9.20
CA LEU A 20 35.70 -7.69 -10.20
C LEU A 20 37.12 -7.89 -9.66
N LEU A 21 37.39 -7.40 -8.44
CA LEU A 21 38.74 -7.27 -7.88
C LEU A 21 39.14 -8.44 -7.00
N TYR A 22 38.18 -9.02 -6.25
CA TYR A 22 38.40 -10.01 -5.20
C TYR A 22 37.30 -11.09 -5.19
N PRO A 23 37.10 -11.83 -6.30
CA PRO A 23 35.96 -12.74 -6.44
C PRO A 23 35.96 -13.86 -5.40
N GLU A 24 37.12 -14.35 -4.94
CA GLU A 24 37.21 -15.37 -3.90
C GLU A 24 36.73 -14.83 -2.55
N VAL A 25 37.05 -13.56 -2.26
CA VAL A 25 36.54 -12.87 -1.07
C VAL A 25 35.04 -12.65 -1.18
N ALA A 26 34.54 -12.22 -2.35
CA ALA A 26 33.12 -12.07 -2.63
C ALA A 26 32.33 -13.37 -2.36
N ALA A 27 32.88 -14.51 -2.79
CA ALA A 27 32.33 -15.83 -2.53
C ALA A 27 32.28 -16.14 -1.02
N GLU A 28 33.38 -15.91 -0.30
CA GLU A 28 33.46 -16.15 1.15
C GLU A 28 32.48 -15.30 1.95
N ILE A 29 32.43 -13.99 1.68
CA ILE A 29 31.55 -13.07 2.41
C ILE A 29 30.07 -13.35 2.10
N SER A 30 29.74 -13.68 0.84
CA SER A 30 28.37 -14.03 0.46
C SER A 30 27.87 -15.26 1.23
N ASP A 31 28.69 -16.31 1.35
CA ASP A 31 28.33 -17.52 2.10
C ASP A 31 28.14 -17.23 3.59
N GLY A 32 28.92 -16.30 4.16
CA GLY A 32 28.73 -15.91 5.56
C GLY A 32 27.45 -15.09 5.82
N PHE A 33 26.91 -14.39 4.83
CA PHE A 33 25.57 -13.79 4.91
C PHE A 33 24.46 -14.81 4.62
N VAL A 34 24.65 -15.72 3.66
CA VAL A 34 23.74 -16.85 3.42
C VAL A 34 23.66 -17.76 4.65
N GLN A 35 24.71 -17.87 5.44
CA GLN A 35 24.68 -18.55 6.73
C GLN A 35 23.66 -17.94 7.71
N GLN A 36 23.44 -16.61 7.67
CA GLN A 36 22.37 -15.98 8.47
C GLN A 36 20.99 -16.48 8.03
N TYR A 37 20.78 -16.71 6.74
CA TYR A 37 19.57 -17.32 6.22
C TYR A 37 19.41 -18.78 6.68
N ARG A 38 20.49 -19.57 6.67
CA ARG A 38 20.44 -20.95 7.18
C ARG A 38 20.10 -21.02 8.66
N ASP A 39 20.64 -20.12 9.47
CA ASP A 39 20.49 -20.14 10.94
C ASP A 39 19.23 -19.41 11.42
N GLY A 40 18.91 -18.25 10.83
CA GLY A 40 17.83 -17.35 11.27
C GLY A 40 16.66 -17.24 10.28
N GLY A 41 16.76 -17.89 9.11
CA GLY A 41 15.73 -17.89 8.08
C GLY A 41 15.71 -16.66 7.18
N TRP A 42 16.56 -15.65 7.40
CA TRP A 42 16.63 -14.43 6.58
C TRP A 42 18.08 -13.93 6.47
N VAL A 43 18.40 -13.26 5.37
CA VAL A 43 19.60 -12.42 5.28
C VAL A 43 19.25 -11.04 5.85
N ALA A 44 20.14 -10.47 6.66
CA ALA A 44 19.95 -9.11 7.16
C ALA A 44 19.89 -8.09 6.02
N ARG A 45 18.96 -7.14 6.09
CA ARG A 45 19.01 -5.94 5.21
C ARG A 45 20.16 -5.02 5.62
N TRP A 46 20.23 -4.78 6.93
CA TRP A 46 21.36 -4.16 7.60
C TRP A 46 21.75 -5.04 8.79
N SER A 47 23.03 -5.38 8.90
CA SER A 47 23.58 -6.18 10.00
C SER A 47 24.46 -5.32 10.91
N SER A 48 24.19 -5.30 12.22
CA SER A 48 25.09 -4.68 13.23
C SER A 48 24.89 -5.20 14.68
N PRO A 49 25.48 -6.35 15.05
CA PRO A 49 25.85 -7.45 14.17
C PRO A 49 24.62 -8.30 13.76
N GLY A 50 23.50 -8.19 14.47
CA GLY A 50 22.22 -8.86 14.14
C GLY A 50 21.38 -8.03 13.16
N TYR A 51 20.13 -8.45 12.94
CA TYR A 51 19.18 -7.70 12.10
C TYR A 51 18.90 -6.31 12.69
N ALA A 52 19.08 -5.26 11.89
CA ALA A 52 18.73 -3.89 12.25
C ALA A 52 17.68 -3.35 11.29
N ASP A 53 16.66 -2.68 11.83
CA ASP A 53 15.62 -2.03 11.02
C ASP A 53 16.07 -0.64 10.56
N LEU A 54 16.92 -0.60 9.55
CA LEU A 54 17.49 0.61 8.98
C LEU A 54 17.44 0.54 7.44
N MET A 55 17.22 1.68 6.79
CA MET A 55 17.02 1.86 5.33
C MET A 55 15.94 0.98 4.70
N THR A 56 15.89 1.00 3.37
CA THR A 56 14.93 0.31 2.51
C THR A 56 15.60 -0.74 1.62
N GLY A 57 14.78 -1.56 0.95
CA GLY A 57 15.27 -2.60 0.04
C GLY A 57 15.80 -3.86 0.72
N THR A 58 15.94 -4.94 -0.06
CA THR A 58 16.52 -6.23 0.36
C THR A 58 17.80 -6.50 -0.43
N SER A 59 18.67 -5.49 -0.54
CA SER A 59 19.73 -5.40 -1.56
C SER A 59 20.84 -6.46 -1.52
N SER A 60 20.82 -7.39 -0.57
CA SER A 60 21.55 -8.65 -0.67
C SER A 60 21.13 -9.47 -1.89
N ASP A 61 19.85 -9.37 -2.28
CA ASP A 61 19.26 -10.13 -3.38
C ASP A 61 19.97 -9.81 -4.69
N VAL A 62 20.07 -8.52 -5.04
CA VAL A 62 20.75 -8.07 -6.26
C VAL A 62 22.27 -8.16 -6.14
N ALA A 63 22.86 -7.97 -4.95
CA ALA A 63 24.31 -8.05 -4.74
C ALA A 63 24.85 -9.46 -5.01
N PHE A 64 24.19 -10.51 -4.49
CA PHE A 64 24.62 -11.89 -4.70
C PHE A 64 24.30 -12.37 -6.12
N ALA A 65 23.17 -11.90 -6.68
CA ALA A 65 22.86 -12.12 -8.09
C ALA A 65 23.96 -11.55 -9.00
N ASP A 66 24.40 -10.31 -8.78
CA ASP A 66 25.47 -9.64 -9.52
C ASP A 66 26.77 -10.46 -9.51
N ALA A 67 27.20 -10.90 -8.33
CA ALA A 67 28.38 -11.74 -8.18
C ALA A 67 28.24 -13.05 -8.97
N TYR A 68 27.09 -13.74 -8.85
CA TYR A 68 26.85 -14.98 -9.57
C TYR A 68 26.80 -14.81 -11.09
N VAL A 69 26.11 -13.78 -11.61
CA VAL A 69 26.04 -13.52 -13.05
C VAL A 69 27.39 -13.11 -13.63
N LYS A 70 28.23 -12.43 -12.84
CA LYS A 70 29.62 -12.08 -13.22
C LYS A 70 30.62 -13.23 -13.08
N GLY A 71 30.18 -14.39 -12.59
CA GLY A 71 30.95 -15.63 -12.59
C GLY A 71 31.72 -15.92 -11.31
N VAL A 72 31.45 -15.17 -10.22
CA VAL A 72 31.95 -15.51 -8.87
C VAL A 72 31.47 -16.91 -8.50
N LYS A 73 32.38 -17.72 -7.97
CA LYS A 73 32.09 -19.11 -7.55
C LYS A 73 31.48 -19.11 -6.15
N LEU A 74 30.20 -18.74 -6.06
CA LEU A 74 29.46 -18.77 -4.79
C LEU A 74 29.45 -20.20 -4.22
N PRO A 75 29.73 -20.40 -2.92
CA PRO A 75 29.69 -21.73 -2.30
C PRO A 75 28.28 -22.36 -2.28
N ASP A 76 27.24 -21.53 -2.13
CA ASP A 76 25.84 -21.96 -2.11
C ASP A 76 24.95 -20.99 -2.90
N PRO A 77 24.97 -21.08 -4.24
CA PRO A 77 24.21 -20.17 -5.09
C PRO A 77 22.69 -20.41 -4.98
N LEU A 78 22.24 -21.63 -4.65
CA LEU A 78 20.82 -21.91 -4.43
C LEU A 78 20.33 -21.37 -3.10
N GLY A 79 21.12 -21.44 -2.03
CA GLY A 79 20.79 -20.80 -0.75
C GLY A 79 20.71 -19.28 -0.85
N ALA A 80 21.62 -18.66 -1.61
CA ALA A 80 21.55 -17.23 -1.92
C ALA A 80 20.26 -16.87 -2.69
N TYR A 81 19.91 -17.66 -3.71
CA TYR A 81 18.68 -17.48 -4.47
C TYR A 81 17.41 -17.67 -3.61
N ASP A 82 17.34 -18.76 -2.84
CA ASP A 82 16.18 -19.07 -2.00
C ASP A 82 15.97 -18.01 -0.91
N ALA A 83 17.05 -17.44 -0.36
CA ALA A 83 16.96 -16.31 0.57
C ALA A 83 16.36 -15.06 -0.08
N ALA A 84 16.76 -14.75 -1.32
CA ALA A 84 16.24 -13.61 -2.08
C ALA A 84 14.76 -13.80 -2.48
N VAL A 85 14.38 -15.00 -2.92
CA VAL A 85 12.98 -15.32 -3.19
C VAL A 85 12.14 -15.17 -1.92
N LYS A 86 12.65 -15.60 -0.76
CA LYS A 86 11.93 -15.43 0.51
C LYS A 86 11.70 -13.95 0.84
N ASN A 87 12.72 -13.10 0.70
CA ASN A 87 12.62 -11.64 0.84
C ASN A 87 11.50 -11.05 -0.03
N ALA A 88 11.35 -11.57 -1.24
CA ALA A 88 10.47 -11.04 -2.27
C ALA A 88 9.05 -11.61 -2.29
N THR A 89 8.76 -12.67 -1.50
CA THR A 89 7.51 -13.44 -1.61
C THR A 89 6.83 -13.80 -0.29
N VAL A 90 7.49 -13.62 0.86
CA VAL A 90 6.97 -14.02 2.17
C VAL A 90 6.70 -12.81 3.04
N LEU A 91 5.51 -12.73 3.63
CA LEU A 91 5.17 -11.71 4.62
C LEU A 91 6.19 -11.73 5.78
N PRO A 92 7.03 -10.69 5.96
CA PRO A 92 8.04 -10.73 7.00
C PRO A 92 7.41 -10.68 8.41
N PRO A 93 7.98 -11.39 9.39
CA PRO A 93 7.45 -11.45 10.75
C PRO A 93 7.77 -10.19 11.58
N SER A 94 8.68 -9.34 11.11
CA SER A 94 9.07 -8.07 11.76
C SER A 94 9.63 -7.10 10.73
N SER A 95 9.81 -5.83 11.12
CA SER A 95 10.34 -4.80 10.23
C SER A 95 11.84 -4.94 9.90
N ALA A 96 12.59 -5.75 10.65
CA ALA A 96 14.04 -5.89 10.51
C ALA A 96 14.48 -6.83 9.35
N VAL A 97 13.55 -7.57 8.73
CA VAL A 97 13.82 -8.55 7.68
C VAL A 97 12.78 -8.47 6.56
N GLY A 98 13.10 -9.00 5.38
CA GLY A 98 12.20 -8.99 4.22
C GLY A 98 11.76 -7.58 3.80
N ARG A 99 10.78 -7.50 2.91
CA ARG A 99 10.29 -6.21 2.38
C ARG A 99 9.16 -5.65 3.24
N LYS A 100 9.28 -4.41 3.71
CA LYS A 100 8.16 -3.72 4.39
C LYS A 100 7.02 -3.48 3.39
N GLY A 101 5.79 -3.60 3.86
CA GLY A 101 4.58 -3.42 3.03
C GLY A 101 4.27 -4.56 2.06
N LEU A 102 5.05 -5.66 2.08
CA LEU A 102 4.88 -6.79 1.14
C LEU A 102 3.52 -7.49 1.25
N ASP A 103 2.85 -7.33 2.40
CA ASP A 103 1.48 -7.82 2.62
C ASP A 103 0.45 -7.27 1.65
N THR A 104 0.74 -6.14 1.00
CA THR A 104 -0.15 -5.55 -0.03
C THR A 104 0.60 -5.24 -1.33
N SER A 105 1.90 -4.90 -1.27
CA SER A 105 2.62 -4.38 -2.44
C SER A 105 2.74 -5.38 -3.58
N THR A 106 2.81 -6.68 -3.28
CA THR A 106 2.83 -7.74 -4.30
C THR A 106 1.56 -7.71 -5.15
N PHE A 107 0.40 -7.49 -4.51
CA PHE A 107 -0.92 -7.54 -5.13
C PHE A 107 -1.30 -6.21 -5.80
N LEU A 108 -0.78 -5.10 -5.28
CA LEU A 108 -0.96 -3.78 -5.88
C LEU A 108 -0.03 -3.53 -7.09
N GLY A 109 1.08 -4.27 -7.18
CA GLY A 109 2.15 -4.02 -8.13
C GLY A 109 3.02 -2.80 -7.80
N TYR A 110 2.89 -2.24 -6.59
CA TYR A 110 3.72 -1.16 -6.04
C TYR A 110 3.56 -1.07 -4.52
N THR A 111 4.54 -0.48 -3.84
CA THR A 111 4.43 -0.17 -2.41
C THR A 111 3.59 1.10 -2.22
N SER A 112 2.48 1.00 -1.50
CA SER A 112 1.60 2.15 -1.27
C SER A 112 2.09 3.08 -0.17
N THR A 113 1.55 4.30 -0.12
CA THR A 113 1.82 5.31 0.93
C THR A 113 1.39 4.91 2.34
N ASN A 114 0.72 3.75 2.51
CA ASN A 114 0.50 3.15 3.83
C ASN A 114 1.82 2.69 4.47
N THR A 115 2.87 2.51 3.66
CA THR A 115 4.24 2.25 4.11
C THR A 115 5.04 3.55 3.96
N GLY A 116 5.62 4.05 5.04
CA GLY A 116 6.55 5.19 4.96
C GLY A 116 7.72 4.86 4.03
N GLU A 117 8.25 5.88 3.35
CA GLU A 117 9.30 5.73 2.33
C GLU A 117 8.85 4.83 1.16
N SER A 118 7.56 4.97 0.77
CA SER A 118 6.87 4.09 -0.17
C SER A 118 7.58 3.95 -1.53
N VAL A 119 8.07 5.07 -2.09
CA VAL A 119 8.77 5.08 -3.39
C VAL A 119 10.11 4.38 -3.27
N SER A 120 10.86 4.63 -2.19
CA SER A 120 12.14 3.97 -1.94
C SER A 120 11.98 2.45 -1.78
N TRP A 121 11.05 2.00 -0.93
CA TRP A 121 10.76 0.57 -0.79
C TRP A 121 10.32 -0.08 -2.10
N GLY A 122 9.47 0.59 -2.87
CA GLY A 122 8.99 0.11 -4.16
C GLY A 122 10.12 -0.04 -5.17
N LEU A 123 10.84 1.04 -5.47
CA LEU A 123 11.86 1.05 -6.52
C LEU A 123 13.09 0.18 -6.16
N GLU A 124 13.54 0.18 -4.91
CA GLU A 124 14.61 -0.72 -4.47
C GLU A 124 14.18 -2.20 -4.60
N GLY A 125 12.94 -2.53 -4.23
CA GLY A 125 12.41 -3.88 -4.37
C GLY A 125 12.42 -4.39 -5.82
N LEU A 126 12.21 -3.50 -6.79
CA LEU A 126 12.13 -3.83 -8.21
C LEU A 126 13.52 -4.03 -8.86
N ILE A 127 14.53 -3.29 -8.39
CA ILE A 127 15.94 -3.58 -8.73
C ILE A 127 16.33 -4.96 -8.19
N ASN A 128 15.87 -5.30 -6.99
CA ASN A 128 16.09 -6.62 -6.40
C ASN A 128 15.38 -7.74 -7.18
N ASP A 129 14.16 -7.51 -7.66
CA ASP A 129 13.47 -8.46 -8.55
C ASP A 129 14.22 -8.68 -9.86
N PHE A 130 14.82 -7.64 -10.45
CA PHE A 130 15.70 -7.81 -11.61
C PHE A 130 16.86 -8.75 -11.29
N GLY A 131 17.56 -8.56 -10.17
CA GLY A 131 18.63 -9.46 -9.71
C GLY A 131 18.18 -10.91 -9.50
N ILE A 132 17.05 -11.11 -8.82
CA ILE A 132 16.46 -12.45 -8.62
C ILE A 132 16.19 -13.11 -9.99
N GLY A 133 15.58 -12.37 -10.91
CA GLY A 133 15.23 -12.84 -12.24
C GLY A 133 16.44 -13.23 -13.08
N THR A 134 17.51 -12.43 -13.07
CA THR A 134 18.75 -12.72 -13.82
C THR A 134 19.53 -13.88 -13.20
N MET A 135 19.58 -13.98 -11.87
CA MET A 135 20.21 -15.10 -11.18
C MET A 135 19.47 -16.42 -11.47
N ALA A 136 18.13 -16.41 -11.42
CA ALA A 136 17.30 -17.55 -11.77
C ALA A 136 17.55 -18.01 -13.22
N ALA A 137 17.62 -17.08 -14.18
CA ALA A 137 17.89 -17.38 -15.58
C ALA A 137 19.22 -18.12 -15.77
N LYS A 138 20.25 -17.73 -15.00
CA LYS A 138 21.57 -18.35 -15.06
C LYS A 138 21.59 -19.70 -14.34
N LEU A 139 20.99 -19.79 -13.15
CA LEU A 139 20.88 -21.04 -12.39
C LEU A 139 20.12 -22.12 -13.17
N ALA A 140 19.04 -21.77 -13.87
CA ALA A 140 18.25 -22.69 -14.68
C ALA A 140 19.08 -23.34 -15.82
N LYS A 141 20.13 -22.67 -16.28
CA LYS A 141 21.04 -23.14 -17.33
C LYS A 141 22.32 -23.78 -16.78
N ASP A 142 22.60 -23.64 -15.48
CA ASP A 142 23.79 -24.17 -14.84
C ASP A 142 23.69 -25.70 -14.67
N PRO A 143 24.61 -26.49 -15.25
CA PRO A 143 24.65 -27.95 -15.08
C PRO A 143 24.74 -28.41 -13.62
N ALA A 144 25.29 -27.59 -12.71
CA ALA A 144 25.38 -27.89 -11.28
C ALA A 144 24.05 -27.76 -10.55
N THR A 145 23.09 -27.01 -11.09
CA THR A 145 21.75 -26.89 -10.53
C THR A 145 20.99 -28.21 -10.70
N PRO A 146 20.37 -28.75 -9.63
CA PRO A 146 19.54 -29.96 -9.71
C PRO A 146 18.48 -29.85 -10.80
N GLU A 147 18.37 -30.87 -11.65
CA GLU A 147 17.47 -30.87 -12.82
C GLU A 147 16.02 -30.54 -12.46
N ASN A 148 15.55 -31.02 -11.31
CA ASN A 148 14.20 -30.79 -10.82
C ASN A 148 13.92 -29.34 -10.38
N ARG A 149 14.95 -28.52 -10.09
CA ARG A 149 14.79 -27.09 -9.75
C ARG A 149 14.73 -26.20 -10.99
N ARG A 150 15.30 -26.62 -12.13
CA ARG A 150 15.45 -25.78 -13.33
C ARG A 150 14.08 -25.32 -13.89
N PRO A 151 13.06 -26.22 -13.94
CA PRO A 151 11.63 -25.93 -13.99
C PRO A 151 11.19 -24.56 -13.50
N GLN A 152 11.22 -24.54 -12.18
CA GLN A 152 10.78 -23.46 -11.32
C GLN A 152 11.65 -22.22 -11.51
N LEU A 153 12.96 -22.37 -11.63
CA LEU A 153 13.88 -21.25 -11.81
C LEU A 153 13.63 -20.52 -13.15
N GLU A 154 13.36 -21.25 -14.22
CA GLU A 154 13.03 -20.63 -15.51
C GLU A 154 11.71 -19.84 -15.45
N GLU A 155 10.70 -20.40 -14.78
CA GLU A 155 9.41 -19.73 -14.58
C GLU A 155 9.51 -18.50 -13.66
N GLU A 156 10.16 -18.65 -12.50
CA GLU A 156 10.41 -17.55 -11.56
C GLU A 156 11.26 -16.46 -12.21
N SER A 157 12.24 -16.81 -13.05
CA SER A 157 13.03 -15.83 -13.82
C SER A 157 12.14 -14.93 -14.67
N LYS A 158 11.22 -15.50 -15.46
CA LYS A 158 10.31 -14.71 -16.29
C LYS A 158 9.42 -13.79 -15.45
N TYR A 159 8.89 -14.31 -14.34
CA TYR A 159 8.04 -13.53 -13.44
C TYR A 159 8.80 -12.36 -12.81
N PHE A 160 9.96 -12.59 -12.21
CA PHE A 160 10.71 -11.51 -11.54
C PHE A 160 11.28 -10.48 -12.53
N LEU A 161 11.66 -10.89 -13.74
CA LEU A 161 12.05 -9.95 -14.80
C LEU A 161 10.87 -9.10 -15.27
N GLU A 162 9.68 -9.68 -15.42
CA GLU A 162 8.46 -8.90 -15.69
C GLU A 162 8.15 -7.96 -14.53
N ARG A 163 8.13 -8.48 -13.30
CA ARG A 163 7.83 -7.72 -12.09
C ARG A 163 8.78 -6.55 -11.90
N SER A 164 10.06 -6.70 -12.28
CA SER A 164 11.04 -5.62 -12.24
C SER A 164 10.66 -4.38 -13.07
N THR A 165 9.70 -4.49 -14.01
CA THR A 165 9.18 -3.36 -14.81
C THR A 165 8.09 -2.57 -14.10
N HIS A 166 7.61 -3.02 -12.93
CA HIS A 166 6.51 -2.41 -12.18
C HIS A 166 6.82 -1.02 -11.63
N TYR A 167 8.06 -0.51 -11.80
CA TYR A 167 8.41 0.88 -11.44
C TYR A 167 7.53 1.88 -12.20
N GLY A 168 7.03 1.52 -13.39
CA GLY A 168 6.05 2.30 -14.13
C GLY A 168 4.76 2.59 -13.34
N ASN A 169 4.39 1.75 -12.38
CA ASN A 169 3.20 1.95 -11.53
C ASN A 169 3.35 3.11 -10.53
N LEU A 170 4.58 3.54 -10.24
CA LEU A 170 4.88 4.67 -9.35
C LEU A 170 5.19 5.97 -10.13
N PHE A 171 5.32 5.91 -11.46
CA PHE A 171 5.57 7.09 -12.28
C PHE A 171 4.28 7.86 -12.51
N ASN A 172 4.19 9.09 -12.02
CA ASN A 172 3.08 9.98 -12.30
C ASN A 172 3.41 10.86 -13.52
N PRO A 173 2.83 10.60 -14.70
CA PRO A 173 3.14 11.35 -15.91
C PRO A 173 2.67 12.82 -15.85
N LYS A 174 1.75 13.18 -14.94
CA LYS A 174 1.28 14.58 -14.79
C LYS A 174 2.35 15.49 -14.20
N VAL A 175 3.18 14.96 -13.31
CA VAL A 175 4.28 15.70 -12.67
C VAL A 175 5.64 15.30 -13.24
N GLY A 176 5.74 14.14 -13.92
CA GLY A 176 6.96 13.65 -14.54
C GLY A 176 8.00 13.18 -13.53
N PHE A 177 7.55 12.51 -12.47
CA PHE A 177 8.38 11.95 -11.40
C PHE A 177 7.77 10.65 -10.86
N PHE A 178 8.60 9.83 -10.21
CA PHE A 178 8.10 8.79 -9.31
C PHE A 178 7.56 9.44 -8.04
N GLN A 179 6.34 9.08 -7.66
CA GLN A 179 5.61 9.71 -6.56
C GLN A 179 4.92 8.62 -5.73
N GLY A 180 4.74 8.87 -4.42
CA GLY A 180 3.93 8.02 -3.58
C GLY A 180 2.54 7.82 -4.18
N ARG A 181 2.06 6.58 -4.12
CA ARG A 181 0.76 6.18 -4.66
C ARG A 181 -0.06 5.51 -3.55
N ALA A 182 -1.28 5.99 -3.32
CA ALA A 182 -2.16 5.44 -2.29
C ALA A 182 -2.62 4.03 -2.67
N ALA A 183 -3.06 3.23 -1.69
CA ALA A 183 -3.50 1.85 -1.92
C ALA A 183 -4.70 1.72 -2.88
N ASP A 184 -5.50 2.78 -3.03
CA ASP A 184 -6.59 2.86 -4.00
C ASP A 184 -6.13 3.20 -5.44
N GLY A 185 -4.81 3.34 -5.64
CA GLY A 185 -4.21 3.66 -6.92
C GLY A 185 -4.12 5.14 -7.25
N SER A 186 -4.60 6.04 -6.38
CA SER A 186 -4.52 7.49 -6.60
C SER A 186 -3.13 8.06 -6.29
N PHE A 187 -2.77 9.12 -7.03
CA PHE A 187 -1.61 9.96 -6.72
C PHE A 187 -2.08 11.22 -5.97
N PRO A 188 -1.23 11.79 -5.07
CA PRO A 188 -1.50 13.09 -4.47
C PRO A 188 -1.68 14.18 -5.53
N THR A 189 -2.53 15.17 -5.23
CA THR A 189 -2.75 16.33 -6.10
C THR A 189 -1.60 17.34 -6.05
N ASP A 190 -0.98 17.49 -4.88
CA ASP A 190 0.15 18.37 -4.66
C ASP A 190 1.46 17.58 -4.64
N PHE A 191 2.50 18.12 -5.27
CA PHE A 191 3.81 17.48 -5.34
C PHE A 191 4.92 18.53 -5.44
N ASP A 192 5.90 18.46 -4.54
CA ASP A 192 7.14 19.22 -4.61
C ASP A 192 8.31 18.22 -4.78
N PRO A 193 8.95 18.13 -5.96
CA PRO A 193 10.05 17.19 -6.19
C PRO A 193 11.32 17.54 -5.40
N GLU A 194 11.40 18.74 -4.80
CA GLU A 194 12.51 19.15 -3.93
C GLU A 194 12.28 18.77 -2.47
N ALA A 195 11.06 18.35 -2.08
CA ALA A 195 10.77 17.95 -0.71
C ALA A 195 11.45 16.62 -0.36
N TRP A 196 12.25 16.63 0.70
CA TRP A 196 12.93 15.44 1.21
C TRP A 196 12.04 14.60 2.12
N GLY A 197 12.30 13.29 2.21
CA GLY A 197 11.59 12.43 3.15
C GLY A 197 10.17 12.07 2.73
N GLY A 198 9.39 11.50 3.65
CA GLY A 198 8.01 11.08 3.40
C GLY A 198 7.98 9.79 2.56
N ASP A 199 7.84 9.93 1.24
CA ASP A 199 7.85 8.81 0.30
C ASP A 199 9.27 8.36 -0.10
N TYR A 200 10.27 9.18 0.20
CA TYR A 200 11.67 8.97 -0.18
C TYR A 200 12.55 8.82 1.07
N THR A 201 13.50 7.89 1.04
CA THR A 201 14.55 7.73 2.05
C THR A 201 15.74 8.62 1.68
N GLU A 202 16.17 9.47 2.62
CA GLU A 202 17.36 10.33 2.58
C GLU A 202 17.55 11.11 1.27
N SER A 203 16.43 11.43 0.63
CA SER A 203 16.44 12.14 -0.64
C SER A 203 15.07 12.69 -0.98
N ASN A 204 14.92 13.13 -2.23
CA ASN A 204 13.74 13.76 -2.78
C ASN A 204 13.35 13.15 -4.14
N GLY A 205 12.30 13.69 -4.75
CA GLY A 205 11.81 13.25 -6.06
C GLY A 205 12.85 13.40 -7.19
N TRP A 206 13.79 14.35 -7.11
CA TRP A 206 14.80 14.57 -8.14
C TRP A 206 15.82 13.44 -8.26
N ASN A 207 16.34 12.93 -7.15
CA ASN A 207 17.31 11.83 -7.19
C ASN A 207 16.61 10.50 -7.52
N PHE A 208 15.40 10.29 -7.01
CA PHE A 208 14.60 9.11 -7.36
C PHE A 208 14.07 9.12 -8.80
N ALA A 209 14.06 10.27 -9.49
CA ALA A 209 13.60 10.41 -10.87
C ALA A 209 14.30 9.45 -11.87
N PHE A 210 15.45 8.90 -11.49
CA PHE A 210 16.25 8.00 -12.31
C PHE A 210 16.47 6.63 -11.66
N HIS A 211 15.68 6.26 -10.64
CA HIS A 211 15.86 5.05 -9.84
C HIS A 211 15.21 3.80 -10.45
N ALA A 212 15.52 3.54 -11.71
CA ALA A 212 15.24 2.29 -12.41
C ALA A 212 16.43 1.91 -13.33
N PRO A 213 17.66 1.86 -12.79
CA PRO A 213 18.86 1.76 -13.62
C PRO A 213 18.97 0.41 -14.34
N HIS A 214 18.30 -0.65 -13.87
CA HIS A 214 18.20 -1.92 -14.59
C HIS A 214 17.46 -1.82 -15.92
N ASP A 215 16.65 -0.78 -16.12
CA ASP A 215 15.81 -0.62 -17.31
C ASP A 215 15.80 0.81 -17.89
N GLY A 216 16.99 1.35 -18.18
CA GLY A 216 17.14 2.73 -18.66
C GLY A 216 16.40 3.07 -19.96
N ASN A 217 16.15 2.11 -20.86
CA ASN A 217 15.30 2.35 -22.03
C ASN A 217 13.81 2.51 -21.65
N GLY A 218 13.30 1.70 -20.73
CA GLY A 218 11.94 1.85 -20.22
C GLY A 218 11.75 3.16 -19.45
N LEU A 219 12.75 3.56 -18.65
CA LEU A 219 12.79 4.89 -18.03
C LEU A 219 12.80 6.02 -19.06
N ALA A 220 13.59 5.91 -20.13
CA ALA A 220 13.58 6.89 -21.21
C ALA A 220 12.18 7.01 -21.82
N ASN A 221 11.49 5.89 -22.05
CA ASN A 221 10.15 5.88 -22.63
C ASN A 221 9.10 6.54 -21.70
N LEU A 222 9.24 6.43 -20.37
CA LEU A 222 8.38 7.17 -19.42
C LEU A 222 8.50 8.70 -19.58
N TYR A 223 9.69 9.19 -19.91
CA TYR A 223 9.93 10.62 -20.16
C TYR A 223 9.57 11.07 -21.58
N GLY A 224 9.24 10.15 -22.49
CA GLY A 224 8.97 10.45 -23.90
C GLY A 224 10.14 10.17 -24.85
N GLY A 225 11.12 9.39 -24.42
CA GLY A 225 12.25 8.88 -25.21
C GLY A 225 13.61 9.43 -24.79
N ARG A 226 14.65 9.02 -25.53
CA ARG A 226 16.08 9.30 -25.24
C ARG A 226 16.38 10.79 -25.07
N ASP A 227 15.85 11.63 -25.96
CA ASP A 227 16.08 13.09 -25.91
C ASP A 227 15.38 13.73 -24.71
N ALA A 228 14.20 13.23 -24.33
CA ALA A 228 13.47 13.74 -23.18
C ALA A 228 14.14 13.34 -21.86
N LEU A 229 14.70 12.12 -21.78
CA LEU A 229 15.55 11.71 -20.66
C LEU A 229 16.80 12.60 -20.57
N ALA A 230 17.48 12.88 -21.69
CA ALA A 230 18.62 13.80 -21.70
C ALA A 230 18.25 15.18 -21.16
N LYS A 231 17.10 15.73 -21.57
CA LYS A 231 16.61 17.02 -21.08
C LYS A 231 16.26 16.98 -19.58
N LYS A 232 15.70 15.87 -19.09
CA LYS A 232 15.41 15.68 -17.66
C LYS A 232 16.72 15.66 -16.84
N LEU A 233 17.75 14.96 -17.32
CA LEU A 233 19.08 14.96 -16.71
C LEU A 233 19.73 16.36 -16.77
N ASP A 234 19.66 17.07 -17.90
CA ASP A 234 20.15 18.44 -18.02
C ASP A 234 19.48 19.36 -16.99
N THR A 235 18.15 19.20 -16.82
CA THR A 235 17.39 19.94 -15.81
C THR A 235 17.88 19.60 -14.41
N PHE A 236 18.01 18.32 -14.08
CA PHE A 236 18.53 17.84 -12.80
C PHE A 236 19.91 18.44 -12.44
N PHE A 237 20.87 18.43 -13.37
CA PHE A 237 22.20 19.02 -13.15
C PHE A 237 22.22 20.55 -13.13
N SER A 238 21.11 21.22 -13.49
CA SER A 238 21.00 22.69 -13.53
C SER A 238 20.12 23.29 -12.42
N THR A 239 19.16 22.54 -11.89
CA THR A 239 18.29 22.96 -10.79
C THR A 239 19.07 22.90 -9.48
N PRO A 240 19.28 24.00 -8.73
CA PRO A 240 20.06 23.94 -7.50
C PRO A 240 19.33 23.21 -6.34
N GLU A 241 20.03 22.34 -5.61
CA GLU A 241 19.60 21.95 -4.25
C GLU A 241 19.91 23.09 -3.27
N THR A 242 18.95 23.42 -2.39
CA THR A 242 19.01 24.58 -1.49
C THR A 242 19.00 24.21 -0.01
N ALA A 243 18.73 22.94 0.33
CA ALA A 243 18.53 22.42 1.67
C ALA A 243 17.36 23.07 2.45
N THR A 244 16.44 23.75 1.77
CA THR A 244 15.33 24.49 2.39
C THR A 244 14.00 23.73 2.44
N LYS A 245 13.97 22.51 1.88
CA LYS A 245 12.76 21.72 1.68
C LYS A 245 12.82 20.38 2.45
N PRO A 246 12.79 20.41 3.80
CA PRO A 246 12.98 19.20 4.62
C PRO A 246 11.84 18.20 4.53
N GLY A 247 10.71 18.57 3.91
CA GLY A 247 9.56 17.72 3.67
C GLY A 247 9.15 16.90 4.91
N GLY A 248 9.26 15.58 4.81
CA GLY A 248 8.85 14.62 5.84
C GLY A 248 9.75 14.55 7.08
N TYR A 249 10.96 15.14 7.07
CA TYR A 249 11.91 15.04 8.19
C TYR A 249 11.66 16.00 9.36
N GLY A 250 10.79 17.00 9.19
CA GLY A 250 10.50 17.99 10.23
C GLY A 250 11.64 18.98 10.52
N GLY A 251 12.77 18.88 9.82
CA GLY A 251 13.93 19.76 9.90
C GLY A 251 15.01 19.39 8.88
N THR A 252 15.98 20.28 8.67
CA THR A 252 17.10 20.03 7.75
C THR A 252 18.06 18.99 8.34
N ILE A 253 18.31 17.91 7.60
CA ILE A 253 19.31 16.87 7.91
C ILE A 253 20.65 17.16 7.22
N HIS A 254 21.72 16.45 7.59
CA HIS A 254 23.06 16.78 7.10
C HIS A 254 23.21 16.50 5.59
N GLU A 255 22.58 15.44 5.09
CA GLU A 255 22.58 15.00 3.70
C GLU A 255 22.04 16.09 2.77
N MET A 256 21.06 16.88 3.23
CA MET A 256 20.55 18.02 2.49
C MET A 256 21.60 19.13 2.34
N LEU A 257 22.33 19.42 3.42
CA LEU A 257 23.37 20.45 3.43
C LEU A 257 24.55 20.03 2.55
N GLU A 258 24.92 18.76 2.62
CA GLU A 258 25.97 18.15 1.81
C GLU A 258 25.59 18.15 0.33
N ALA A 259 24.36 17.74 -0.02
CA ALA A 259 23.86 17.76 -1.39
C ALA A 259 23.82 19.20 -1.98
N ARG A 260 23.43 20.20 -1.18
CA ARG A 260 23.55 21.62 -1.57
C ARG A 260 25.01 21.99 -1.85
N ASP A 261 25.94 21.52 -1.02
CA ASP A 261 27.36 21.87 -1.10
C ASP A 261 28.12 21.14 -2.22
N VAL A 262 27.55 20.08 -2.80
CA VAL A 262 28.01 19.47 -4.06
C VAL A 262 28.04 20.51 -5.20
N ARG A 263 27.04 21.40 -5.26
CA ARG A 263 26.92 22.48 -6.27
C ARG A 263 27.02 21.95 -7.71
N MET A 264 26.26 20.91 -8.01
CA MET A 264 26.10 20.33 -9.35
C MET A 264 24.62 20.08 -9.65
N GLY A 265 23.78 21.07 -9.36
CA GLY A 265 22.33 20.95 -9.47
C GLY A 265 21.72 20.21 -8.28
N GLN A 266 20.80 19.28 -8.57
CA GLN A 266 20.13 18.40 -7.61
C GLN A 266 20.94 17.12 -7.30
N LEU A 267 22.13 16.98 -7.89
CA LEU A 267 23.02 15.85 -7.63
C LEU A 267 23.47 15.82 -6.17
N GLY A 268 22.86 14.95 -5.38
CA GLY A 268 23.29 14.63 -4.02
C GLY A 268 24.38 13.57 -4.03
N GLN A 269 25.54 13.81 -4.67
CA GLN A 269 26.67 12.86 -4.72
C GLN A 269 27.27 12.54 -3.33
N SER A 270 26.82 13.25 -2.30
CA SER A 270 27.07 12.93 -0.89
C SER A 270 26.24 11.73 -0.38
N ASN A 271 25.28 11.24 -1.16
CA ASN A 271 24.38 10.13 -0.81
C ASN A 271 24.15 9.19 -2.02
N GLN A 272 23.99 7.91 -1.71
CA GLN A 272 23.99 6.71 -2.52
C GLN A 272 22.98 6.73 -3.67
N VAL A 273 21.79 7.28 -3.45
CA VAL A 273 20.72 7.32 -4.46
C VAL A 273 21.18 8.04 -5.74
N SER A 274 22.17 8.92 -5.64
CA SER A 274 22.65 9.75 -6.74
C SER A 274 23.75 9.12 -7.59
N HIS A 275 24.41 8.09 -7.09
CA HIS A 275 25.72 7.65 -7.59
C HIS A 275 25.71 7.10 -9.03
N HIS A 276 24.57 6.59 -9.49
CA HIS A 276 24.41 6.09 -10.86
C HIS A 276 23.95 7.16 -11.85
N ILE A 277 23.43 8.31 -11.40
CA ILE A 277 22.67 9.25 -12.23
C ILE A 277 23.50 9.81 -13.38
N ALA A 278 24.78 10.12 -13.17
CA ALA A 278 25.66 10.63 -14.22
C ALA A 278 25.81 9.65 -15.40
N TYR A 279 25.74 8.35 -15.13
CA TYR A 279 25.84 7.29 -16.13
C TYR A 279 24.53 7.09 -16.90
N MET A 280 23.40 7.64 -16.45
CA MET A 280 22.12 7.53 -17.16
C MET A 280 22.13 8.21 -18.54
N TYR A 281 23.07 9.13 -18.80
CA TYR A 281 23.28 9.72 -20.12
C TYR A 281 23.66 8.67 -21.19
N ASP A 282 24.18 7.51 -20.80
CA ASP A 282 24.56 6.43 -21.72
C ASP A 282 23.37 5.89 -22.52
N TRP A 283 22.15 5.89 -21.94
CA TRP A 283 20.93 5.54 -22.67
C TRP A 283 20.43 6.64 -23.61
N THR A 284 20.88 7.88 -23.41
CA THR A 284 20.45 9.02 -24.22
C THR A 284 21.22 9.15 -25.53
N GLY A 285 22.34 8.42 -25.68
CA GLY A 285 23.27 8.60 -26.80
C GLY A 285 24.19 9.81 -26.65
N GLN A 286 24.26 10.38 -25.45
CA GLN A 286 25.11 11.53 -25.14
C GLN A 286 26.18 11.11 -24.13
N GLN A 287 26.93 10.04 -24.42
CA GLN A 287 27.99 9.50 -23.56
C GLN A 287 29.03 10.57 -23.16
N TRP A 288 29.26 11.55 -24.03
CA TRP A 288 30.14 12.68 -23.72
C TRP A 288 29.68 13.49 -22.49
N LYS A 289 28.38 13.51 -22.16
CA LYS A 289 27.86 14.10 -20.91
C LYS A 289 28.14 13.21 -19.70
N THR A 290 28.05 11.89 -19.84
CA THR A 290 28.55 10.94 -18.82
C THR A 290 30.01 11.25 -18.50
N ALA A 291 30.86 11.33 -19.54
CA ALA A 291 32.28 11.63 -19.41
C ALA A 291 32.53 12.97 -18.70
N GLU A 292 31.80 14.03 -19.06
CA GLU A 292 31.88 15.34 -18.43
C GLU A 292 31.53 15.29 -16.93
N LYS A 293 30.36 14.72 -16.58
CA LYS A 293 29.87 14.72 -15.19
C LYS A 293 30.69 13.81 -14.28
N VAL A 294 31.05 12.61 -14.74
CA VAL A 294 31.89 11.68 -13.97
C VAL A 294 33.26 12.29 -13.68
N ARG A 295 33.88 12.95 -14.67
CA ARG A 295 35.19 13.62 -14.47
C ARG A 295 35.08 14.86 -13.59
N GLU A 296 33.99 15.61 -13.69
CA GLU A 296 33.72 16.73 -12.80
C GLU A 296 33.55 16.28 -11.34
N ILE A 297 32.78 15.22 -11.09
CA ILE A 297 32.59 14.62 -9.76
C ILE A 297 33.94 14.19 -9.16
N MET A 298 34.71 13.36 -9.88
CA MET A 298 36.00 12.86 -9.40
C MET A 298 37.01 13.97 -9.11
N ARG A 299 36.94 15.09 -9.85
CA ARG A 299 37.85 16.23 -9.70
C ARG A 299 37.48 17.14 -8.55
N ARG A 300 36.18 17.34 -8.30
CA ARG A 300 35.70 18.33 -7.32
C ARG A 300 35.43 17.74 -5.95
N LEU A 301 34.94 16.50 -5.88
CA LEU A 301 34.33 15.95 -4.67
C LEU A 301 35.25 14.96 -3.94
N TYR A 302 36.27 14.42 -4.60
CA TYR A 302 37.23 13.48 -4.02
C TYR A 302 38.62 14.13 -3.84
N VAL A 303 38.65 15.30 -3.22
CA VAL A 303 39.88 16.10 -2.96
C VAL A 303 40.30 16.07 -1.47
N GLY A 304 39.64 15.21 -0.68
CA GLY A 304 39.58 15.37 0.76
C GLY A 304 40.89 15.23 1.53
N SER A 305 41.84 14.45 1.03
CA SER A 305 43.19 14.38 1.62
C SER A 305 44.00 15.67 1.42
N GLU A 306 43.66 16.46 0.41
CA GLU A 306 44.36 17.71 0.07
C GLU A 306 43.81 18.91 0.87
N ILE A 307 42.54 18.86 1.29
CA ILE A 307 41.86 19.96 1.98
C ILE A 307 41.38 19.61 3.40
N GLY A 308 41.64 18.40 3.90
CA GLY A 308 41.26 17.95 5.23
C GLY A 308 39.76 17.61 5.39
N GLN A 309 39.03 17.39 4.30
CA GLN A 309 37.60 17.04 4.26
C GLN A 309 37.40 15.81 3.36
N GLY A 310 37.51 14.60 3.93
CA GLY A 310 37.73 13.33 3.21
C GLY A 310 36.76 12.97 2.08
N TYR A 311 35.46 13.22 2.26
CA TYR A 311 34.37 12.84 1.35
C TYR A 311 33.30 13.94 1.31
N PRO A 312 32.47 14.02 0.23
CA PRO A 312 31.37 14.98 0.15
C PRO A 312 30.21 14.69 1.10
N GLY A 313 30.13 13.49 1.67
CA GLY A 313 29.15 13.03 2.65
C GLY A 313 29.67 11.80 3.38
N ASP A 314 28.78 10.96 3.91
CA ASP A 314 29.15 9.71 4.55
C ASP A 314 29.84 8.74 3.56
N GLU A 315 30.80 7.96 4.06
CA GLU A 315 31.61 7.04 3.23
C GLU A 315 30.89 5.72 2.96
N ASP A 316 30.05 5.33 3.93
CA ASP A 316 29.14 4.19 3.93
C ASP A 316 29.75 2.86 3.50
N ASN A 317 30.63 2.38 4.37
CA ASN A 317 31.15 1.01 4.37
C ASN A 317 31.83 0.61 3.05
N GLY A 318 32.52 1.56 2.40
CA GLY A 318 33.21 1.35 1.14
C GLY A 318 32.44 1.80 -0.10
N GLU A 319 31.15 2.14 -0.01
CA GLU A 319 30.32 2.43 -1.19
C GLU A 319 30.86 3.61 -1.99
N MET A 320 31.07 4.74 -1.33
CA MET A 320 31.51 5.96 -2.02
C MET A 320 32.96 5.83 -2.50
N SER A 321 33.78 5.06 -1.78
CA SER A 321 35.15 4.71 -2.18
C SER A 321 35.20 3.82 -3.41
N ALA A 322 34.35 2.78 -3.46
CA ALA A 322 34.27 1.87 -4.59
C ALA A 322 33.75 2.57 -5.84
N TRP A 323 32.84 3.54 -5.70
CA TRP A 323 32.42 4.41 -6.80
C TRP A 323 33.63 5.09 -7.47
N TYR A 324 34.51 5.69 -6.67
CA TYR A 324 35.70 6.39 -7.17
C TYR A 324 36.69 5.43 -7.85
N VAL A 325 36.94 4.26 -7.26
CA VAL A 325 37.84 3.26 -7.81
C VAL A 325 37.35 2.76 -9.17
N LEU A 326 36.08 2.35 -9.27
CA LEU A 326 35.51 1.84 -10.52
C LEU A 326 35.45 2.94 -11.58
N SER A 327 34.94 4.12 -11.23
CA SER A 327 34.87 5.27 -12.16
C SER A 327 36.25 5.71 -12.66
N SER A 328 37.30 5.59 -11.83
CA SER A 328 38.68 5.89 -12.23
C SER A 328 39.22 4.92 -13.28
N LEU A 329 38.75 3.67 -13.30
CA LEU A 329 39.02 2.68 -14.35
C LEU A 329 38.23 2.97 -15.64
N GLY A 330 37.27 3.90 -15.61
CA GLY A 330 36.40 4.22 -16.73
C GLY A 330 35.18 3.30 -16.87
N ILE A 331 34.86 2.51 -15.84
CA ILE A 331 33.72 1.59 -15.83
C ILE A 331 32.84 1.75 -14.58
N TYR A 332 31.54 1.45 -14.69
CA TYR A 332 30.60 1.53 -13.57
C TYR A 332 29.53 0.44 -13.63
N PRO A 333 29.15 -0.19 -12.50
CA PRO A 333 28.14 -1.26 -12.44
C PRO A 333 26.71 -0.68 -12.47
N LEU A 334 26.36 0.01 -13.56
CA LEU A 334 25.10 0.73 -13.69
C LEU A 334 23.87 -0.18 -13.48
N GLN A 335 23.93 -1.40 -13.99
CA GLN A 335 22.86 -2.40 -13.89
C GLN A 335 23.28 -3.52 -12.94
N VAL A 336 23.36 -3.26 -11.63
CA VAL A 336 23.69 -4.33 -10.65
C VAL A 336 22.73 -5.51 -10.83
N GLY A 337 23.28 -6.74 -10.88
CA GLY A 337 22.52 -7.95 -11.25
C GLY A 337 22.63 -8.30 -12.74
N SER A 338 23.37 -7.52 -13.51
CA SER A 338 23.71 -7.72 -14.93
C SER A 338 25.22 -8.00 -15.08
N PRO A 339 25.67 -8.74 -16.11
CA PRO A 339 27.10 -8.86 -16.42
C PRO A 339 27.71 -7.56 -16.99
N ASN A 340 26.92 -6.50 -17.20
CA ASN A 340 27.32 -5.32 -17.95
C ASN A 340 28.00 -4.24 -17.08
N TRP A 341 29.03 -3.61 -17.63
CA TRP A 341 29.74 -2.47 -17.05
C TRP A 341 29.61 -1.24 -17.97
N ALA A 342 28.94 -0.19 -17.51
CA ALA A 342 28.78 1.06 -18.24
C ALA A 342 30.12 1.80 -18.37
N ILE A 343 30.32 2.48 -19.50
CA ILE A 343 31.56 3.18 -19.84
C ILE A 343 31.46 4.65 -19.43
N GLY A 344 32.28 5.04 -18.45
CA GLY A 344 32.44 6.43 -18.03
C GLY A 344 33.56 7.14 -18.78
N SER A 345 34.46 7.75 -18.02
CA SER A 345 35.71 8.34 -18.54
C SER A 345 36.83 8.05 -17.54
N PRO A 346 37.90 7.33 -17.95
CA PRO A 346 38.97 6.94 -17.04
C PRO A 346 39.69 8.18 -16.48
N LYS A 347 40.33 8.02 -15.32
CA LYS A 347 41.06 9.12 -14.65
C LYS A 347 42.55 9.16 -15.02
N PHE A 348 43.19 8.01 -15.12
CA PHE A 348 44.65 7.91 -15.32
C PHE A 348 45.00 7.59 -16.77
N GLU A 349 46.23 7.87 -17.18
CA GLU A 349 46.73 7.48 -18.51
C GLU A 349 46.92 5.96 -18.63
N GLN A 350 47.22 5.28 -17.52
CA GLN A 350 47.29 3.83 -17.47
C GLN A 350 46.96 3.34 -16.05
N VAL A 351 46.16 2.28 -15.96
CA VAL A 351 45.95 1.52 -14.73
C VAL A 351 46.14 0.03 -15.05
N THR A 352 46.85 -0.69 -14.17
CA THR A 352 46.91 -2.16 -14.23
C THR A 352 46.31 -2.72 -12.95
N VAL A 353 45.17 -3.40 -13.08
CA VAL A 353 44.52 -4.12 -11.98
C VAL A 353 45.02 -5.56 -11.99
N LYS A 354 45.74 -5.94 -10.93
CA LYS A 354 46.26 -7.30 -10.74
C LYS A 354 45.17 -8.17 -10.11
N ARG A 355 44.69 -9.18 -10.85
CA ARG A 355 43.63 -10.10 -10.39
C ARG A 355 44.05 -11.55 -10.53
N THR A 356 43.42 -12.45 -9.80
CA THR A 356 43.68 -13.90 -9.87
C THR A 356 43.32 -14.48 -11.24
N GLN A 357 42.36 -13.90 -11.94
CA GLN A 357 41.95 -14.28 -13.29
C GLN A 357 42.83 -13.66 -14.40
N GLY A 358 43.81 -12.83 -14.03
CA GLY A 358 44.69 -12.12 -14.95
C GLY A 358 44.53 -10.60 -14.92
N ASP A 359 45.57 -9.92 -15.39
CA ASP A 359 45.63 -8.46 -15.38
C ASP A 359 44.52 -7.83 -16.23
N LEU A 360 43.85 -6.83 -15.69
CA LEU A 360 43.06 -5.87 -16.46
C LEU A 360 43.88 -4.60 -16.63
N VAL A 361 44.29 -4.32 -17.86
CA VAL A 361 45.06 -3.12 -18.22
C VAL A 361 44.12 -2.12 -18.87
N VAL A 362 43.96 -0.94 -18.27
CA VAL A 362 43.23 0.19 -18.86
C VAL A 362 44.25 1.20 -19.35
N ASN A 363 44.26 1.47 -20.65
CA ASN A 363 45.12 2.48 -21.27
C ASN A 363 44.26 3.66 -21.75
N ALA A 364 44.67 4.88 -21.44
CA ALA A 364 44.05 6.11 -21.90
C ALA A 364 45.13 7.16 -22.18
N PRO A 365 46.04 6.93 -23.15
CA PRO A 365 47.17 7.83 -23.39
C PRO A 365 46.72 9.26 -23.68
N GLY A 366 47.36 10.25 -23.06
CA GLY A 366 47.00 11.66 -23.20
C GLY A 366 45.77 12.07 -22.40
N ASN A 367 45.23 11.22 -21.53
CA ASN A 367 44.20 11.59 -20.55
C ASN A 367 44.70 12.74 -19.67
N SER A 368 43.86 13.75 -19.48
CA SER A 368 44.18 14.94 -18.70
C SER A 368 42.91 15.63 -18.21
N GLU A 369 43.04 16.76 -17.53
CA GLU A 369 41.92 17.63 -17.16
C GLU A 369 41.20 18.24 -18.38
N LYS A 370 41.85 18.23 -19.55
CA LYS A 370 41.26 18.71 -20.81
C LYS A 370 40.72 17.55 -21.66
N ASN A 371 41.48 16.45 -21.75
CA ASN A 371 41.16 15.31 -22.60
C ASN A 371 40.29 14.30 -21.85
N ILE A 372 39.04 14.69 -21.59
CA ILE A 372 38.09 13.91 -20.79
C ILE A 372 37.10 13.09 -21.63
N TYR A 373 36.94 13.40 -22.92
CA TYR A 373 35.91 12.80 -23.76
C TYR A 373 36.42 11.54 -24.45
N VAL A 374 35.65 10.45 -24.32
CA VAL A 374 35.93 9.19 -25.00
C VAL A 374 35.62 9.34 -26.50
N GLN A 375 36.60 9.06 -27.35
CA GLN A 375 36.50 9.09 -28.81
C GLN A 375 36.29 7.69 -29.40
N GLY A 376 36.61 6.66 -28.63
CA GLY A 376 36.47 5.26 -29.01
C GLY A 376 37.12 4.35 -27.98
N VAL A 377 36.71 3.09 -27.99
CA VAL A 377 37.22 2.05 -27.09
C VAL A 377 37.62 0.83 -27.92
N THR A 378 38.71 0.17 -27.54
CA THR A 378 39.03 -1.18 -27.99
C THR A 378 39.21 -2.12 -26.82
N VAL A 379 38.69 -3.35 -26.94
CA VAL A 379 38.90 -4.43 -25.97
C VAL A 379 39.74 -5.50 -26.66
N ASN A 380 40.93 -5.79 -26.13
CA ASN A 380 41.92 -6.68 -26.71
C ASN A 380 42.22 -6.34 -28.20
N GLY A 381 42.33 -5.05 -28.50
CA GLY A 381 42.58 -4.52 -29.85
C GLY A 381 41.38 -4.56 -30.81
N GLN A 382 40.23 -5.11 -30.39
CA GLN A 382 39.00 -5.12 -31.18
C GLN A 382 38.16 -3.89 -30.90
N LYS A 383 37.61 -3.26 -31.95
CA LYS A 383 36.79 -2.06 -31.82
C LYS A 383 35.49 -2.35 -31.05
N HIS A 384 35.30 -1.63 -29.95
CA HIS A 384 34.08 -1.62 -29.16
C HIS A 384 33.24 -0.39 -29.51
N LYS A 385 31.93 -0.58 -29.73
CA LYS A 385 31.01 0.53 -30.08
C LYS A 385 29.97 0.79 -29.00
N SER A 386 29.64 -0.23 -28.23
CA SER A 386 28.73 -0.15 -27.10
C SER A 386 29.33 0.72 -26.00
N VAL A 387 28.50 1.46 -25.28
CA VAL A 387 28.87 2.16 -24.04
C VAL A 387 28.76 1.25 -22.81
N SER A 388 28.69 -0.06 -23.03
CA SER A 388 28.69 -1.09 -22.00
C SER A 388 29.62 -2.23 -22.42
N ILE A 389 30.44 -2.73 -21.50
CA ILE A 389 31.33 -3.88 -21.66
C ILE A 389 30.73 -5.07 -20.92
N ASP A 390 30.54 -6.21 -21.58
CA ASP A 390 30.06 -7.42 -20.92
C ASP A 390 31.18 -8.06 -20.08
N GLN A 391 30.87 -8.58 -18.90
CA GLN A 391 31.83 -9.21 -17.99
C GLN A 391 32.63 -10.32 -18.68
N SER A 392 32.04 -11.05 -19.63
CA SER A 392 32.75 -12.10 -20.38
C SER A 392 33.92 -11.56 -21.21
N GLU A 393 33.90 -10.29 -21.60
CA GLU A 393 34.96 -9.62 -22.35
C GLU A 393 36.16 -9.24 -21.46
N ILE A 394 35.95 -9.14 -20.13
CA ILE A 394 36.96 -8.76 -19.13
C ILE A 394 37.21 -9.84 -18.07
N ALA A 395 36.74 -11.07 -18.29
CA ALA A 395 36.80 -12.17 -17.33
C ALA A 395 38.21 -12.75 -17.11
N GLY A 396 39.13 -12.51 -18.05
CA GLY A 396 40.53 -12.96 -17.99
C GLY A 396 41.53 -11.82 -18.20
N PRO A 397 42.79 -12.11 -18.58
CA PRO A 397 43.76 -11.09 -18.95
C PRO A 397 43.21 -10.24 -20.10
N THR A 398 43.07 -8.93 -19.88
CA THR A 398 42.38 -8.04 -20.82
C THR A 398 43.04 -6.69 -20.89
N THR A 399 43.14 -6.12 -22.09
CA THR A 399 43.50 -4.71 -22.29
C THR A 399 42.31 -3.93 -22.84
N VAL A 400 41.96 -2.83 -22.18
CA VAL A 400 40.93 -1.88 -22.62
C VAL A 400 41.62 -0.56 -22.95
N ASP A 401 41.62 -0.17 -24.22
CA ASP A 401 42.24 1.08 -24.68
C ASP A 401 41.15 2.12 -24.98
N PHE A 402 41.27 3.27 -24.32
CA PHE A 402 40.45 4.45 -24.51
C PHE A 402 41.19 5.48 -25.36
N ALA A 403 40.59 5.85 -26.49
CA ALA A 403 41.02 7.02 -27.24
C ALA A 403 40.40 8.27 -26.60
N MET A 404 41.21 9.16 -26.04
CA MET A 404 40.75 10.36 -25.34
C MET A 404 40.87 11.61 -26.23
N GLY A 405 39.96 12.58 -26.04
CA GLY A 405 39.97 13.86 -26.78
C GLY A 405 39.44 15.03 -25.95
N ASP A 406 39.71 16.25 -26.42
CA ASP A 406 39.32 17.51 -25.76
C ASP A 406 37.94 18.05 -26.19
N LYS A 407 37.23 17.30 -27.04
CA LYS A 407 35.89 17.64 -27.53
C LYS A 407 34.95 16.43 -27.46
N PRO A 408 33.64 16.67 -27.26
CA PRO A 408 32.62 15.63 -27.42
C PRO A 408 32.75 14.86 -28.74
N SER A 409 32.40 13.57 -28.71
CA SER A 409 32.43 12.66 -29.86
C SER A 409 31.06 12.03 -30.12
N ASP A 410 30.94 11.23 -31.19
CA ASP A 410 29.74 10.43 -31.50
C ASP A 410 29.81 8.99 -30.94
N PHE A 411 30.80 8.68 -30.09
CA PHE A 411 30.90 7.39 -29.42
C PHE A 411 29.64 7.10 -28.60
N GLY A 412 28.99 5.96 -28.86
CA GLY A 412 27.77 5.57 -28.16
C GLY A 412 26.48 6.26 -28.60
N ALA A 413 26.48 7.06 -29.66
CA ALA A 413 25.31 7.88 -30.02
C ALA A 413 24.09 7.06 -30.48
N ARG A 414 24.28 5.86 -31.06
CA ARG A 414 23.20 5.07 -31.65
C ARG A 414 22.42 4.33 -30.58
N ALA A 415 21.12 4.12 -30.81
CA ALA A 415 20.26 3.42 -29.84
C ALA A 415 20.76 2.02 -29.49
N GLN A 416 21.29 1.30 -30.48
CA GLN A 416 21.88 -0.04 -30.31
C GLN A 416 23.24 -0.06 -29.58
N ASP A 417 23.87 1.11 -29.39
CA ASP A 417 25.13 1.22 -28.67
C ASP A 417 24.90 1.47 -27.16
N ALA A 418 23.65 1.72 -26.73
CA ALA A 418 23.29 1.92 -25.33
C ALA A 418 23.42 0.63 -24.49
N PRO A 419 23.50 0.73 -23.15
CA PRO A 419 23.47 -0.47 -22.31
C PRO A 419 22.18 -1.28 -22.53
N PRO A 420 22.21 -2.61 -22.34
CA PRO A 420 21.01 -3.45 -22.42
C PRO A 420 19.88 -2.95 -21.52
N SER A 421 18.64 -3.34 -21.78
CA SER A 421 17.48 -2.93 -20.99
C SER A 421 16.43 -4.04 -20.99
N VAL A 422 15.62 -4.14 -19.93
CA VAL A 422 14.49 -5.10 -19.89
C VAL A 422 13.43 -4.71 -20.93
N THR A 423 13.05 -3.43 -20.95
CA THR A 423 12.10 -2.87 -21.90
C THR A 423 12.76 -2.62 -23.25
N GLN A 424 12.15 -3.14 -24.31
CA GLN A 424 12.60 -2.98 -25.69
C GLN A 424 11.64 -2.04 -26.47
N GLY A 425 12.15 -1.36 -27.49
CA GLY A 425 11.35 -0.44 -28.31
C GLY A 425 11.09 0.91 -27.65
N THR A 426 10.03 1.60 -28.09
CA THR A 426 9.75 3.01 -27.73
C THR A 426 8.52 3.20 -26.83
N GLU A 427 7.85 2.12 -26.44
CA GLU A 427 6.71 2.21 -25.52
C GLU A 427 7.16 2.19 -24.06
N ALA A 428 6.46 2.95 -23.21
CA ALA A 428 6.64 2.87 -21.77
C ALA A 428 6.37 1.44 -21.27
N PRO A 429 7.03 1.00 -20.18
CA PRO A 429 6.76 -0.30 -19.58
C PRO A 429 5.26 -0.41 -19.25
N LYS A 430 4.68 -1.58 -19.52
CA LYS A 430 3.28 -1.93 -19.23
C LYS A 430 3.26 -3.11 -18.27
N PRO A 431 3.45 -2.87 -16.96
CA PRO A 431 3.38 -3.90 -15.93
C PRO A 431 2.11 -4.74 -16.04
N LEU A 432 2.22 -6.04 -15.76
CA LEU A 432 1.04 -6.86 -15.53
C LEU A 432 0.23 -6.30 -14.36
N LYS A 433 -1.09 -6.38 -14.49
CA LYS A 433 -2.05 -5.95 -13.47
C LYS A 433 -2.87 -7.14 -13.00
N ASP A 434 -3.18 -7.20 -11.72
CA ASP A 434 -4.18 -8.13 -11.24
C ASP A 434 -5.55 -7.80 -11.87
N ALA A 435 -6.21 -8.81 -12.43
CA ALA A 435 -7.57 -8.74 -12.95
C ALA A 435 -8.62 -8.98 -11.85
N THR A 436 -8.20 -9.54 -10.71
CA THR A 436 -9.04 -9.75 -9.53
C THR A 436 -8.88 -8.61 -8.53
N GLY A 437 -9.50 -8.76 -7.36
CA GLY A 437 -9.42 -7.77 -6.29
C GLY A 437 -10.77 -7.14 -5.92
N PRO A 438 -10.79 -6.31 -4.86
CA PRO A 438 -11.99 -5.60 -4.42
C PRO A 438 -12.65 -4.79 -5.56
N GLY A 439 -13.97 -4.94 -5.73
CA GLY A 439 -14.75 -4.21 -6.73
C GLY A 439 -14.57 -4.67 -8.19
N ARG A 440 -13.71 -5.66 -8.45
CA ARG A 440 -13.42 -6.16 -9.81
C ARG A 440 -14.20 -7.42 -10.21
N GLY A 441 -14.90 -8.03 -9.26
CA GLY A 441 -15.73 -9.22 -9.52
C GLY A 441 -16.36 -9.79 -8.26
N THR A 442 -16.83 -11.03 -8.37
CA THR A 442 -17.45 -11.79 -7.29
C THR A 442 -16.63 -13.05 -7.03
N ALA A 443 -16.16 -13.20 -5.79
CA ALA A 443 -15.46 -14.39 -5.33
C ALA A 443 -16.45 -15.47 -4.88
N THR A 444 -16.13 -16.73 -5.17
CA THR A 444 -16.90 -17.91 -4.76
C THR A 444 -15.94 -19.01 -4.34
N ALA A 445 -16.34 -19.88 -3.42
CA ALA A 445 -15.57 -21.08 -3.13
C ALA A 445 -16.44 -22.21 -2.59
N THR A 446 -16.03 -23.47 -2.83
CA THR A 446 -16.64 -24.65 -2.20
C THR A 446 -15.94 -24.97 -0.89
N ASP A 447 -16.64 -25.69 0.00
CA ASP A 447 -16.06 -26.27 1.22
C ASP A 447 -15.41 -25.25 2.17
N LEU A 448 -15.87 -23.99 2.17
CA LEU A 448 -15.43 -23.00 3.15
C LEU A 448 -15.88 -23.41 4.55
N ALA A 449 -14.99 -23.23 5.54
CA ALA A 449 -15.38 -23.43 6.93
C ALA A 449 -16.41 -22.38 7.37
N SER A 450 -17.23 -22.72 8.37
CA SER A 450 -18.27 -21.83 8.89
C SER A 450 -17.68 -20.46 9.30
N GLY A 451 -18.29 -19.38 8.81
CA GLY A 451 -17.85 -18.00 9.07
C GLY A 451 -16.66 -17.53 8.23
N GLN A 452 -16.22 -18.30 7.23
CA GLN A 452 -15.22 -17.86 6.24
C GLN A 452 -15.89 -17.26 5.00
N ASP A 453 -15.15 -16.42 4.29
CA ASP A 453 -15.61 -15.74 3.08
C ASP A 453 -14.58 -15.88 1.96
N ALA A 454 -15.02 -16.22 0.75
CA ALA A 454 -14.16 -16.34 -0.43
C ALA A 454 -13.49 -15.01 -0.83
N ARG A 455 -14.06 -13.86 -0.43
CA ARG A 455 -13.48 -12.53 -0.68
C ARG A 455 -12.11 -12.35 -0.05
N ALA A 456 -11.81 -13.09 1.03
CA ALA A 456 -10.50 -13.08 1.68
C ALA A 456 -9.39 -13.73 0.84
N LEU A 457 -9.69 -14.20 -0.38
CA LEU A 457 -8.71 -14.73 -1.33
C LEU A 457 -8.50 -13.81 -2.55
N PHE A 458 -9.10 -12.62 -2.51
CA PHE A 458 -9.10 -11.61 -3.58
C PHE A 458 -9.20 -10.19 -2.98
N ASP A 459 -8.65 -9.95 -1.78
CA ASP A 459 -8.75 -8.67 -1.06
C ASP A 459 -7.45 -7.84 -1.14
N ASN A 460 -6.51 -8.29 -1.96
CA ASN A 460 -5.18 -7.70 -2.17
C ASN A 460 -4.36 -7.65 -0.88
N THR A 461 -4.52 -8.65 -0.01
CA THR A 461 -3.66 -8.78 1.17
C THR A 461 -3.34 -10.22 1.56
N SER A 462 -2.09 -10.43 1.98
CA SER A 462 -1.67 -11.72 2.54
C SER A 462 -1.96 -11.86 4.03
N ARG A 463 -2.60 -10.85 4.68
CA ARG A 463 -2.91 -10.89 6.12
C ARG A 463 -4.20 -11.62 6.45
N THR A 464 -5.10 -11.71 5.49
CA THR A 464 -6.33 -12.49 5.57
C THR A 464 -6.06 -13.88 5.01
N SER A 465 -6.98 -14.81 5.31
CA SER A 465 -6.92 -16.16 4.75
C SER A 465 -8.28 -16.82 4.81
N ALA A 466 -8.52 -17.77 3.92
CA ALA A 466 -9.64 -18.69 3.97
C ALA A 466 -9.19 -20.08 4.43
N THR A 467 -9.92 -20.64 5.38
CA THR A 467 -9.80 -22.04 5.79
C THR A 467 -10.93 -22.87 5.19
N PHE A 468 -10.57 -24.03 4.64
CA PHE A 468 -11.52 -24.96 4.04
C PHE A 468 -11.79 -26.14 4.98
N THR A 469 -12.83 -26.91 4.67
CA THR A 469 -13.16 -28.19 5.31
C THR A 469 -12.67 -29.40 4.52
N SER A 470 -12.20 -29.18 3.29
CA SER A 470 -11.73 -30.20 2.35
C SER A 470 -10.31 -29.90 1.83
N ALA A 471 -9.58 -30.93 1.42
CA ALA A 471 -8.30 -30.84 0.73
C ALA A 471 -8.43 -30.43 -0.75
N THR A 472 -9.64 -30.48 -1.31
CA THR A 472 -9.87 -30.25 -2.75
C THR A 472 -10.95 -29.20 -3.01
N PRO A 473 -10.87 -28.00 -2.40
CA PRO A 473 -11.84 -26.95 -2.68
C PRO A 473 -11.70 -26.43 -4.12
N THR A 474 -12.77 -25.82 -4.61
CA THR A 474 -12.74 -24.99 -5.81
C THR A 474 -12.92 -23.53 -5.42
N VAL A 475 -12.04 -22.66 -5.90
CA VAL A 475 -12.12 -21.20 -5.68
C VAL A 475 -12.35 -20.53 -7.03
N GLY A 476 -13.38 -19.71 -7.15
CA GLY A 476 -13.76 -19.05 -8.40
C GLY A 476 -13.85 -17.54 -8.27
N PHE A 477 -13.56 -16.83 -9.36
CA PHE A 477 -13.74 -15.39 -9.48
C PHE A 477 -14.48 -15.06 -10.79
N ALA A 478 -15.62 -14.40 -10.67
CA ALA A 478 -16.42 -13.92 -11.81
C ALA A 478 -16.20 -12.40 -11.96
N LEU A 479 -15.61 -11.98 -13.09
CA LEU A 479 -15.28 -10.58 -13.35
C LEU A 479 -16.55 -9.71 -13.49
N SER A 480 -16.43 -8.44 -13.10
CA SER A 480 -17.52 -7.44 -13.17
C SER A 480 -17.88 -7.00 -14.61
N GLY A 481 -17.35 -7.65 -15.64
CA GLY A 481 -17.88 -7.60 -17.02
C GLY A 481 -16.83 -7.86 -18.08
N THR A 482 -15.83 -6.98 -18.22
CA THR A 482 -14.79 -7.13 -19.25
C THR A 482 -14.01 -8.42 -19.04
N GLY A 483 -14.14 -9.36 -19.97
CA GLY A 483 -13.36 -10.59 -19.90
C GLY A 483 -11.89 -10.24 -20.02
N GLN A 484 -11.05 -10.79 -19.14
CA GLN A 484 -9.61 -10.56 -19.18
C GLN A 484 -8.90 -11.78 -19.74
N ARG A 485 -7.70 -11.57 -20.28
CA ARG A 485 -6.78 -12.66 -20.63
C ARG A 485 -5.68 -12.68 -19.58
N ALA A 486 -5.85 -13.49 -18.55
CA ALA A 486 -4.76 -13.78 -17.61
C ALA A 486 -3.63 -14.52 -18.34
N THR A 487 -2.40 -14.09 -18.10
CA THR A 487 -1.16 -14.73 -18.58
C THR A 487 -0.38 -15.40 -17.46
N TRP A 488 -0.59 -14.94 -16.24
CA TRP A 488 -0.01 -15.49 -15.02
C TRP A 488 -1.08 -15.56 -13.93
N TYR A 489 -0.85 -16.37 -12.92
CA TYR A 489 -1.58 -16.33 -11.67
C TYR A 489 -0.62 -16.50 -10.50
N THR A 490 -0.99 -15.96 -9.35
CA THR A 490 -0.26 -16.18 -8.10
C THR A 490 -1.15 -16.97 -7.14
N ILE A 491 -0.53 -17.77 -6.28
CA ILE A 491 -1.20 -18.41 -5.14
C ILE A 491 -0.38 -18.08 -3.90
N THR A 492 -1.05 -17.61 -2.85
CA THR A 492 -0.45 -17.35 -1.55
C THR A 492 -0.86 -18.42 -0.56
N SER A 493 0.11 -19.16 -0.03
CA SER A 493 -0.14 -20.15 1.02
C SER A 493 -0.71 -19.47 2.28
N GLY A 494 -1.59 -20.15 3.00
CA GLY A 494 -2.12 -19.59 4.24
C GLY A 494 -1.14 -19.70 5.43
N PRO A 495 -1.48 -19.09 6.59
CA PRO A 495 -0.66 -19.14 7.79
C PRO A 495 -0.64 -20.52 8.48
N LYS A 496 -1.56 -21.43 8.11
CA LYS A 496 -1.65 -22.80 8.63
C LYS A 496 -1.20 -23.81 7.58
N ALA A 497 -1.01 -25.06 8.00
CA ALA A 497 -0.71 -26.16 7.09
C ALA A 497 -1.94 -26.53 6.25
N GLY A 498 -1.72 -27.07 5.05
CA GLY A 498 -2.77 -27.31 4.06
C GLY A 498 -2.51 -26.64 2.71
N ASP A 499 -1.26 -26.61 2.26
CA ASP A 499 -0.92 -25.96 0.99
C ASP A 499 -1.45 -26.76 -0.17
N PRO A 500 -1.99 -26.11 -1.23
CA PRO A 500 -2.20 -26.79 -2.49
C PRO A 500 -0.89 -27.37 -3.02
N SER A 501 -0.90 -28.67 -3.31
CA SER A 501 0.22 -29.38 -3.94
C SER A 501 -0.09 -29.78 -5.38
N ALA A 502 -1.36 -29.78 -5.76
CA ALA A 502 -1.82 -29.97 -7.13
C ALA A 502 -3.14 -29.24 -7.40
N TRP A 503 -3.34 -28.73 -8.61
CA TRP A 503 -4.55 -28.04 -9.03
C TRP A 503 -4.68 -27.94 -10.57
N ARG A 504 -5.86 -27.48 -11.01
CA ARG A 504 -6.11 -27.00 -12.37
C ARG A 504 -6.61 -25.56 -12.32
N LEU A 505 -6.10 -24.70 -13.19
CA LEU A 505 -6.71 -23.41 -13.47
C LEU A 505 -7.64 -23.56 -14.67
N GLU A 506 -8.88 -23.09 -14.55
CA GLU A 506 -9.90 -23.18 -15.60
C GLU A 506 -10.55 -21.83 -15.86
N GLY A 507 -10.95 -21.57 -17.11
CA GLY A 507 -11.64 -20.36 -17.54
C GLY A 507 -12.99 -20.68 -18.20
N SER A 508 -13.95 -19.76 -18.07
CA SER A 508 -15.29 -19.85 -18.64
C SER A 508 -15.75 -18.52 -19.26
N LYS A 509 -16.45 -18.63 -20.41
CA LYS A 509 -17.03 -17.48 -21.13
C LYS A 509 -18.54 -17.31 -20.89
N ASP A 510 -19.18 -18.31 -20.29
CA ASP A 510 -20.64 -18.44 -20.18
C ASP A 510 -21.09 -18.50 -18.71
N GLY A 511 -20.38 -17.80 -17.82
CA GLY A 511 -20.73 -17.72 -16.40
C GLY A 511 -20.50 -19.02 -15.63
N GLY A 512 -19.65 -19.92 -16.14
CA GLY A 512 -19.31 -21.19 -15.50
C GLY A 512 -20.13 -22.39 -15.98
N ALA A 513 -20.89 -22.27 -17.08
CA ALA A 513 -21.61 -23.41 -17.65
C ALA A 513 -20.66 -24.37 -18.40
N THR A 514 -19.66 -23.83 -19.09
CA THR A 514 -18.57 -24.59 -19.70
C THR A 514 -17.21 -24.10 -19.20
N TRP A 515 -16.28 -25.02 -19.00
CA TRP A 515 -14.94 -24.76 -18.46
C TRP A 515 -13.87 -25.29 -19.40
N GLN A 516 -12.85 -24.46 -19.65
CA GLN A 516 -11.64 -24.83 -20.35
C GLN A 516 -10.48 -24.87 -19.35
N THR A 517 -9.76 -26.00 -19.28
CA THR A 517 -8.50 -26.07 -18.51
C THR A 517 -7.42 -25.25 -19.21
N LEU A 518 -6.83 -24.31 -18.46
CA LEU A 518 -5.80 -23.38 -18.92
C LEU A 518 -4.42 -23.79 -18.46
N ASP A 519 -4.34 -24.35 -17.25
CA ASP A 519 -3.10 -24.83 -16.66
C ASP A 519 -3.36 -26.00 -15.70
N THR A 520 -2.36 -26.85 -15.49
CA THR A 520 -2.41 -27.98 -14.55
C THR A 520 -1.07 -28.11 -13.85
N ARG A 521 -1.08 -28.08 -12.51
CA ARG A 521 0.13 -28.18 -11.70
C ARG A 521 0.03 -29.36 -10.74
N THR A 522 1.15 -30.02 -10.52
CA THR A 522 1.30 -31.12 -9.56
C THR A 522 2.67 -31.01 -8.86
N GLY A 523 2.79 -31.65 -7.70
CA GLY A 523 4.05 -31.70 -6.94
C GLY A 523 4.56 -30.34 -6.47
N GLN A 524 3.67 -29.35 -6.30
CA GLN A 524 4.05 -28.01 -5.89
C GLN A 524 4.28 -27.94 -4.38
N VAL A 525 5.24 -27.11 -3.98
CA VAL A 525 5.65 -26.95 -2.57
C VAL A 525 5.73 -25.46 -2.23
N PHE A 526 5.27 -25.11 -1.03
CA PHE A 526 5.42 -23.77 -0.45
C PHE A 526 6.40 -23.87 0.72
N PRO A 527 7.71 -23.63 0.50
CA PRO A 527 8.74 -23.79 1.53
C PRO A 527 8.51 -22.90 2.76
N TRP A 528 7.77 -21.79 2.61
CA TRP A 528 7.44 -20.88 3.70
C TRP A 528 5.92 -20.67 3.83
N ARG A 529 5.49 -20.21 5.01
CA ARG A 529 4.09 -19.80 5.26
C ARG A 529 3.85 -18.41 4.70
N VAL A 530 2.62 -18.14 4.28
CA VAL A 530 2.25 -16.82 3.73
C VAL A 530 3.17 -16.42 2.59
N GLN A 531 3.49 -17.41 1.73
CA GLN A 531 4.35 -17.24 0.58
C GLN A 531 3.51 -17.12 -0.68
N THR A 532 3.72 -16.05 -1.43
CA THR A 532 3.13 -15.84 -2.76
C THR A 532 4.02 -16.51 -3.80
N ARG A 533 3.48 -17.47 -4.58
CA ARG A 533 4.21 -18.12 -5.69
C ARG A 533 3.54 -17.81 -7.04
N PRO A 534 4.32 -17.43 -8.08
CA PRO A 534 3.81 -17.18 -9.42
C PRO A 534 3.80 -18.43 -10.30
N PHE A 535 2.87 -18.48 -11.27
CA PHE A 535 2.74 -19.57 -12.24
C PHE A 535 2.33 -19.03 -13.62
N GLU A 536 3.06 -19.41 -14.67
CA GLU A 536 2.75 -19.04 -16.05
C GLU A 536 1.55 -19.87 -16.55
N ILE A 537 0.59 -19.26 -17.23
CA ILE A 537 -0.57 -19.99 -17.75
C ILE A 537 -0.21 -20.65 -19.09
N ALA A 538 -0.28 -21.99 -19.13
CA ALA A 538 0.10 -22.77 -20.31
C ALA A 538 -0.75 -22.46 -21.56
N HIS A 539 -2.07 -22.25 -21.38
CA HIS A 539 -3.00 -21.97 -22.47
C HIS A 539 -3.88 -20.74 -22.15
N THR A 540 -3.49 -19.58 -22.67
CA THR A 540 -4.18 -18.31 -22.40
C THR A 540 -5.33 -18.04 -23.37
N ASN A 541 -6.45 -17.52 -22.87
CA ASN A 541 -7.59 -17.03 -23.64
C ASN A 541 -8.35 -15.99 -22.77
N THR A 542 -9.27 -15.24 -23.37
CA THR A 542 -10.08 -14.25 -22.67
C THR A 542 -11.31 -14.89 -22.05
N PHE A 543 -11.50 -14.70 -20.74
CA PHE A 543 -12.63 -15.27 -19.99
C PHE A 543 -13.25 -14.25 -19.05
N THR A 544 -14.53 -14.44 -18.74
CA THR A 544 -15.28 -13.63 -17.77
C THR A 544 -15.27 -14.25 -16.37
N THR A 545 -14.98 -15.55 -16.28
CA THR A 545 -14.92 -16.28 -15.02
C THR A 545 -13.72 -17.21 -15.02
N TYR A 546 -13.01 -17.28 -13.90
CA TYR A 546 -11.89 -18.18 -13.66
C TYR A 546 -12.15 -19.02 -12.41
N ARG A 547 -11.57 -20.21 -12.34
CA ARG A 547 -11.51 -20.99 -11.09
C ARG A 547 -10.22 -21.77 -10.94
N LEU A 548 -9.74 -21.84 -9.71
CA LEU A 548 -8.71 -22.75 -9.23
C LEU A 548 -9.39 -23.99 -8.64
N VAL A 549 -9.20 -25.15 -9.26
CA VAL A 549 -9.68 -26.44 -8.75
C VAL A 549 -8.51 -27.14 -8.07
N VAL A 550 -8.44 -27.07 -6.74
CA VAL A 550 -7.41 -27.77 -5.97
C VAL A 550 -7.69 -29.27 -5.98
N THR A 551 -6.70 -30.08 -6.33
CA THR A 551 -6.83 -31.54 -6.46
C THR A 551 -6.04 -32.31 -5.42
N ALA A 552 -5.07 -31.67 -4.77
CA ALA A 552 -4.38 -32.21 -3.61
C ALA A 552 -3.78 -31.09 -2.74
N THR A 553 -3.66 -31.35 -1.44
CA THR A 553 -2.90 -30.53 -0.49
C THR A 553 -1.74 -31.31 0.14
N VAL A 554 -0.83 -30.61 0.80
CA VAL A 554 0.23 -31.19 1.63
C VAL A 554 0.27 -30.52 3.00
N GLY A 555 0.65 -31.27 4.04
CA GLY A 555 0.80 -30.78 5.41
C GLY A 555 -0.49 -30.62 6.22
N GLY A 556 -1.67 -30.64 5.58
CA GLY A 556 -2.97 -30.52 6.25
C GLY A 556 -4.09 -31.24 5.50
N ALA A 557 -5.10 -31.72 6.24
CA ALA A 557 -6.26 -32.43 5.71
C ALA A 557 -7.27 -31.51 4.99
N ALA A 558 -7.16 -30.20 5.19
CA ALA A 558 -7.95 -29.20 4.49
C ALA A 558 -7.03 -28.10 3.95
N ALA A 559 -7.45 -27.45 2.85
CA ALA A 559 -6.68 -26.38 2.26
C ALA A 559 -6.68 -25.12 3.15
N ASN A 560 -5.60 -24.33 3.07
CA ASN A 560 -5.52 -23.01 3.66
C ASN A 560 -4.77 -22.06 2.72
N LEU A 561 -5.43 -20.97 2.34
CA LEU A 561 -4.97 -20.03 1.33
C LEU A 561 -5.17 -18.60 1.81
N SER A 562 -4.29 -17.70 1.41
CA SER A 562 -4.37 -16.28 1.74
C SER A 562 -4.81 -15.40 0.58
N GLU A 563 -4.37 -15.66 -0.65
CA GLU A 563 -4.62 -14.74 -1.77
C GLU A 563 -4.43 -15.47 -3.10
N ILE A 564 -5.14 -15.05 -4.15
CA ILE A 564 -5.00 -15.53 -5.52
C ILE A 564 -5.13 -14.34 -6.48
N GLU A 565 -4.13 -14.12 -7.34
CA GLU A 565 -4.23 -13.11 -8.40
C GLU A 565 -4.34 -13.74 -9.78
N LEU A 566 -4.95 -13.00 -10.71
CA LEU A 566 -4.93 -13.31 -12.14
C LEU A 566 -4.30 -12.15 -12.88
N LEU A 567 -3.03 -12.28 -13.27
CA LEU A 567 -2.26 -11.18 -13.83
C LEU A 567 -2.45 -11.10 -15.35
N THR A 568 -2.75 -9.89 -15.84
CA THR A 568 -3.02 -9.61 -17.25
C THR A 568 -2.30 -8.35 -17.74
N ASP A 569 -1.98 -8.32 -19.03
CA ASP A 569 -1.46 -7.14 -19.74
C ASP A 569 -2.57 -6.14 -20.13
N GLY A 570 -3.83 -6.47 -19.88
CA GLY A 570 -5.01 -5.66 -20.22
C GLY A 570 -5.27 -5.46 -21.72
N SER A 571 -4.40 -5.99 -22.59
CA SER A 571 -4.41 -5.75 -24.03
C SER A 571 -5.50 -6.54 -24.78
N LYS A 572 -6.03 -7.59 -24.16
CA LYS A 572 -7.04 -8.48 -24.75
C LYS A 572 -8.29 -8.58 -23.88
N SER A 573 -8.78 -7.41 -23.45
CA SER A 573 -10.06 -7.34 -22.76
C SER A 573 -11.22 -7.42 -23.77
N GLU A 574 -12.20 -8.30 -23.54
CA GLU A 574 -13.39 -8.39 -24.38
C GLU A 574 -14.57 -7.66 -23.72
N ASN A 575 -15.06 -6.60 -24.38
CA ASN A 575 -16.22 -5.85 -23.93
C ASN A 575 -17.47 -6.72 -24.04
N THR A 576 -18.02 -7.10 -22.90
CA THR A 576 -19.35 -7.67 -22.78
C THR A 576 -20.37 -6.52 -22.59
N GLY A 577 -21.68 -6.81 -22.62
CA GLY A 577 -22.71 -5.78 -22.38
C GLY A 577 -22.49 -4.99 -21.09
N ILE A 578 -23.12 -3.83 -20.93
CA ILE A 578 -22.93 -2.98 -19.74
C ILE A 578 -23.29 -3.77 -18.49
N LYS A 579 -22.30 -3.91 -17.59
CA LYS A 579 -22.49 -4.48 -16.26
C LYS A 579 -22.11 -3.43 -15.23
N VAL A 580 -23.06 -3.10 -14.37
CA VAL A 580 -22.91 -2.14 -13.26
C VAL A 580 -22.88 -2.94 -11.96
N SER A 581 -21.92 -2.65 -11.10
CA SER A 581 -21.75 -3.23 -9.77
C SER A 581 -21.80 -2.10 -8.76
N ALA A 582 -22.58 -2.25 -7.69
CA ALA A 582 -22.59 -1.26 -6.61
C ALA A 582 -21.25 -1.24 -5.88
N ALA A 583 -20.88 -0.09 -5.34
CA ALA A 583 -19.72 0.03 -4.46
C ALA A 583 -19.97 -0.68 -3.13
N GLN A 584 -18.91 -0.80 -2.31
CA GLN A 584 -19.03 -1.32 -0.96
C GLN A 584 -20.01 -0.47 -0.14
N ALA A 585 -20.76 -1.13 0.75
CA ALA A 585 -21.67 -0.42 1.66
C ALA A 585 -20.89 0.59 2.51
N PHE A 586 -21.48 1.77 2.70
CA PHE A 586 -20.88 2.83 3.49
C PHE A 586 -21.85 3.33 4.57
N GLU A 587 -21.27 3.97 5.57
CA GLU A 587 -22.00 4.56 6.69
C GLU A 587 -21.64 6.05 6.80
N THR A 588 -22.62 6.88 7.12
CA THR A 588 -22.44 8.32 7.39
C THR A 588 -23.43 8.75 8.47
N ALA A 589 -23.30 9.97 8.98
CA ALA A 589 -24.32 10.57 9.84
C ALA A 589 -25.32 11.39 9.01
N GLU A 590 -26.53 11.58 9.52
CA GLU A 590 -27.48 12.55 8.97
C GLU A 590 -26.87 13.96 8.95
N ASP A 591 -27.29 14.77 7.98
CA ASP A 591 -26.79 16.12 7.69
C ASP A 591 -25.28 16.23 7.38
N ALA A 592 -24.53 15.12 7.43
CA ALA A 592 -23.16 15.07 6.97
C ALA A 592 -23.11 14.88 5.44
N SER A 593 -22.31 15.71 4.76
CA SER A 593 -22.01 15.53 3.34
C SER A 593 -21.09 14.33 3.16
N TRP A 594 -21.54 13.36 2.38
CA TRP A 594 -20.75 12.20 1.97
C TRP A 594 -20.33 12.35 0.52
N THR A 595 -19.07 12.04 0.21
CA THR A 595 -18.56 11.98 -1.17
C THR A 595 -17.78 10.69 -1.36
N GLY A 596 -18.09 9.94 -2.41
CA GLY A 596 -17.41 8.67 -2.67
C GLY A 596 -17.84 7.97 -3.94
N THR A 597 -17.26 6.80 -4.18
CA THR A 597 -17.66 5.89 -5.27
C THR A 597 -18.94 5.17 -4.87
N VAL A 598 -19.97 5.24 -5.73
CA VAL A 598 -21.27 4.59 -5.52
C VAL A 598 -21.45 3.33 -6.37
N ALA A 599 -20.73 3.23 -7.49
CA ALA A 599 -20.72 2.04 -8.35
C ALA A 599 -19.45 1.97 -9.19
N THR A 600 -19.18 0.78 -9.73
CA THR A 600 -18.29 0.56 -10.87
C THR A 600 -19.08 -0.01 -12.03
N PHE A 601 -18.61 0.18 -13.26
CA PHE A 601 -19.18 -0.50 -14.42
C PHE A 601 -18.13 -0.86 -15.45
N SER A 602 -18.49 -1.74 -16.38
CA SER A 602 -17.69 -2.08 -17.54
C SER A 602 -18.56 -2.33 -18.77
N GLY A 603 -17.95 -2.37 -19.95
CA GLY A 603 -18.67 -2.52 -21.23
C GLY A 603 -19.32 -1.21 -21.70
N GLY A 604 -19.78 -1.19 -22.95
CA GLY A 604 -20.46 -0.03 -23.56
C GLY A 604 -19.56 1.17 -23.93
N VAL A 605 -18.33 1.23 -23.40
CA VAL A 605 -17.29 2.20 -23.74
C VAL A 605 -16.11 1.47 -24.40
N GLY A 606 -15.69 1.89 -25.58
CA GLY A 606 -14.56 1.27 -26.29
C GLY A 606 -13.24 1.46 -25.54
N GLN A 607 -12.33 0.49 -25.62
CA GLN A 607 -10.97 0.64 -25.06
C GLN A 607 -10.30 1.91 -25.62
N GLY A 608 -9.74 2.74 -24.73
CA GLY A 608 -9.05 3.98 -25.08
C GLY A 608 -9.97 5.15 -25.48
N GLN A 609 -11.29 5.01 -25.35
CA GLN A 609 -12.24 6.11 -25.55
C GLN A 609 -12.39 6.92 -24.24
N ASP A 610 -12.67 8.22 -24.37
CA ASP A 610 -13.09 9.04 -23.23
C ASP A 610 -14.50 8.60 -22.77
N PRO A 611 -14.65 8.08 -21.54
CA PRO A 611 -15.94 7.64 -21.05
C PRO A 611 -16.95 8.77 -20.90
N SER A 612 -16.49 10.01 -20.63
CA SER A 612 -17.39 11.15 -20.47
C SER A 612 -18.08 11.55 -21.78
N ALA A 613 -17.52 11.13 -22.93
CA ALA A 613 -18.10 11.37 -24.24
C ALA A 613 -19.09 10.27 -24.69
N THR A 614 -19.13 9.12 -24.00
CA THR A 614 -19.83 7.91 -24.48
C THR A 614 -20.72 7.22 -23.45
N ALA A 615 -20.63 7.62 -22.16
CA ALA A 615 -21.43 7.10 -21.07
C ALA A 615 -21.99 8.22 -20.18
N SER A 616 -23.17 7.99 -19.60
CA SER A 616 -23.80 8.87 -18.59
C SER A 616 -24.26 8.04 -17.39
N ALA A 617 -24.14 8.60 -16.18
CA ALA A 617 -24.59 7.94 -14.94
C ALA A 617 -25.55 8.83 -14.15
N THR A 618 -26.60 8.21 -13.59
CA THR A 618 -27.54 8.84 -12.67
C THR A 618 -27.58 8.06 -11.36
N ILE A 619 -27.59 8.76 -10.23
CA ILE A 619 -27.64 8.19 -8.89
C ILE A 619 -28.97 8.61 -8.26
N ALA A 620 -29.83 7.65 -7.93
CA ALA A 620 -31.00 7.89 -7.08
C ALA A 620 -30.65 7.48 -5.65
N TRP A 621 -30.62 8.42 -4.70
CA TRP A 621 -29.98 8.23 -3.39
C TRP A 621 -30.83 7.47 -2.36
N GLY A 622 -32.02 7.01 -2.76
CA GLY A 622 -32.96 6.30 -1.89
C GLY A 622 -33.80 7.21 -0.99
N ASP A 623 -33.66 8.53 -1.07
CA ASP A 623 -34.44 9.52 -0.31
C ASP A 623 -35.40 10.34 -1.18
N GLY A 624 -35.59 9.91 -2.44
CA GLY A 624 -36.40 10.61 -3.44
C GLY A 624 -35.62 11.65 -4.25
N THR A 625 -34.36 11.91 -3.93
CA THR A 625 -33.49 12.81 -4.72
C THR A 625 -32.60 12.04 -5.69
N THR A 626 -32.13 12.75 -6.72
CA THR A 626 -31.23 12.20 -7.74
C THR A 626 -30.12 13.18 -8.08
N SER A 627 -28.94 12.69 -8.42
CA SER A 627 -27.85 13.49 -8.98
C SER A 627 -27.23 12.81 -10.20
N GLU A 628 -26.49 13.59 -10.99
CA GLU A 628 -25.55 13.01 -11.96
C GLU A 628 -24.40 12.32 -11.21
N GLY A 629 -23.89 11.22 -11.80
CA GLY A 629 -22.70 10.53 -11.32
C GLY A 629 -21.49 10.92 -12.16
N ALA A 630 -20.39 11.28 -11.51
CA ALA A 630 -19.12 11.56 -12.18
C ALA A 630 -18.47 10.24 -12.60
N ILE A 631 -18.29 10.04 -13.91
CA ILE A 631 -17.64 8.85 -14.47
C ILE A 631 -16.14 9.10 -14.62
N ALA A 632 -15.32 8.18 -14.12
CA ALA A 632 -13.87 8.18 -14.36
C ALA A 632 -13.40 6.80 -14.85
N ALA A 633 -12.44 6.80 -15.78
CA ALA A 633 -11.78 5.57 -16.21
C ALA A 633 -11.06 4.90 -15.03
N GLY A 634 -11.34 3.62 -14.85
CA GLY A 634 -10.61 2.72 -13.95
C GLY A 634 -9.63 1.84 -14.72
N ASP A 635 -9.06 0.86 -14.03
CA ASP A 635 -8.14 -0.11 -14.64
C ASP A 635 -8.88 -1.16 -15.48
N LEU A 636 -8.16 -1.77 -16.42
CA LEU A 636 -8.59 -2.96 -17.19
C LEU A 636 -9.96 -2.81 -17.89
N GLY A 637 -10.30 -1.59 -18.30
CA GLY A 637 -11.56 -1.28 -18.98
C GLY A 637 -12.77 -1.16 -18.05
N SER A 638 -12.55 -1.04 -16.74
CA SER A 638 -13.57 -0.65 -15.76
C SER A 638 -13.70 0.88 -15.68
N PHE A 639 -14.82 1.33 -15.13
CA PHE A 639 -15.14 2.72 -14.88
C PHE A 639 -15.74 2.86 -13.48
N THR A 640 -15.47 3.98 -12.81
CA THR A 640 -16.06 4.31 -11.51
C THR A 640 -17.15 5.37 -11.68
N VAL A 641 -18.19 5.30 -10.86
CA VAL A 641 -19.20 6.34 -10.73
C VAL A 641 -19.11 6.91 -9.32
N ARG A 642 -18.82 8.21 -9.21
CA ARG A 642 -18.74 8.95 -7.95
C ARG A 642 -19.90 9.92 -7.79
N GLY A 643 -20.28 10.18 -6.56
CA GLY A 643 -21.32 11.16 -6.21
C GLY A 643 -21.09 11.79 -4.84
N THR A 644 -21.76 12.91 -4.62
CA THR A 644 -21.81 13.63 -3.34
C THR A 644 -23.27 13.77 -2.92
N HIS A 645 -23.59 13.49 -1.66
CA HIS A 645 -24.95 13.59 -1.14
C HIS A 645 -25.01 13.86 0.36
N THR A 646 -26.12 14.44 0.81
CA THR A 646 -26.43 14.69 2.22
C THR A 646 -27.84 14.20 2.50
N TRP A 647 -27.99 13.26 3.43
CA TRP A 647 -29.31 12.78 3.88
C TRP A 647 -29.77 13.57 5.11
N SER A 648 -30.96 14.15 5.04
CA SER A 648 -31.55 14.96 6.12
C SER A 648 -32.25 14.16 7.23
N LYS A 649 -32.26 12.84 7.11
CA LYS A 649 -32.88 11.92 8.07
C LYS A 649 -31.99 10.70 8.25
N PRO A 650 -31.94 10.10 9.44
CA PRO A 650 -31.26 8.83 9.63
C PRO A 650 -32.06 7.75 8.90
N GLY A 651 -31.47 6.59 8.63
CA GLY A 651 -32.14 5.47 8.00
C GLY A 651 -31.23 4.59 7.15
N PRO A 652 -31.67 3.38 6.79
CA PRO A 652 -31.04 2.61 5.74
C PRO A 652 -31.48 3.18 4.38
N TYR A 653 -30.57 3.27 3.42
CA TYR A 653 -30.87 3.70 2.05
C TYR A 653 -30.26 2.76 1.01
N GLN A 654 -30.86 2.73 -0.18
CA GLN A 654 -30.33 2.01 -1.35
C GLN A 654 -30.09 2.95 -2.52
N PRO A 655 -28.86 3.52 -2.65
CA PRO A 655 -28.50 4.27 -3.83
C PRO A 655 -28.59 3.40 -5.10
N LYS A 656 -29.49 3.74 -6.02
CA LYS A 656 -29.58 3.09 -7.34
C LYS A 656 -28.76 3.86 -8.34
N VAL A 657 -27.70 3.23 -8.85
CA VAL A 657 -26.87 3.80 -9.93
C VAL A 657 -27.31 3.21 -11.25
N THR A 658 -27.63 4.07 -12.21
CA THR A 658 -27.96 3.68 -13.59
C THR A 658 -26.92 4.25 -14.54
N VAL A 659 -26.32 3.41 -15.37
CA VAL A 659 -25.32 3.80 -16.38
C VAL A 659 -25.88 3.49 -17.77
N THR A 660 -25.77 4.45 -18.68
CA THR A 660 -26.12 4.29 -20.09
C THR A 660 -24.89 4.53 -20.95
N ALA A 661 -24.56 3.61 -21.85
CA ALA A 661 -23.44 3.72 -22.79
C ALA A 661 -23.66 2.86 -24.05
N GLY A 662 -23.05 3.20 -25.19
CA GLY A 662 -23.03 2.34 -26.38
C GLY A 662 -24.38 1.80 -26.90
N GLY A 663 -25.50 2.48 -26.59
CA GLY A 663 -26.87 2.04 -26.95
C GLY A 663 -27.57 1.10 -25.96
N GLY A 664 -26.98 0.80 -24.80
CA GLY A 664 -27.59 0.01 -23.73
C GLY A 664 -27.52 0.69 -22.36
N SER A 665 -28.15 0.10 -21.35
CA SER A 665 -28.14 0.58 -19.96
C SER A 665 -28.02 -0.56 -18.96
N GLY A 666 -27.36 -0.32 -17.83
CA GLY A 666 -27.32 -1.23 -16.68
C GLY A 666 -27.54 -0.46 -15.38
N SER A 667 -27.92 -1.15 -14.30
CA SER A 667 -28.09 -0.54 -12.98
C SER A 667 -27.70 -1.48 -11.85
N ALA A 668 -27.27 -0.89 -10.73
CA ALA A 668 -27.02 -1.62 -9.49
C ALA A 668 -27.59 -0.86 -8.28
N LEU A 669 -27.95 -1.60 -7.23
CA LEU A 669 -28.39 -1.07 -5.94
C LEU A 669 -27.22 -1.20 -4.95
N GLY A 670 -26.78 -0.07 -4.41
CA GLY A 670 -25.84 -0.01 -3.30
C GLY A 670 -26.54 0.01 -1.95
N ALA A 671 -25.77 0.07 -0.88
CA ALA A 671 -26.29 0.16 0.48
C ALA A 671 -25.60 1.30 1.24
N ALA A 672 -26.40 2.18 1.81
CA ALA A 672 -25.94 3.21 2.74
C ALA A 672 -26.67 3.05 4.09
N THR A 673 -25.98 3.32 5.19
CA THR A 673 -26.61 3.53 6.50
C THR A 673 -26.32 4.94 6.95
N VAL A 674 -27.37 5.71 7.19
CA VAL A 674 -27.26 7.07 7.73
C VAL A 674 -27.66 7.01 9.18
N HIS A 675 -26.71 7.24 10.06
CA HIS A 675 -26.90 7.20 11.50
C HIS A 675 -27.41 8.54 12.03
N GLN A 676 -28.08 8.50 13.18
CA GLN A 676 -28.61 9.72 13.82
C GLN A 676 -27.48 10.57 14.40
N ALA A 677 -27.48 11.87 14.12
CA ALA A 677 -26.52 12.83 14.65
C ALA A 677 -27.04 13.44 15.96
N SER A 678 -27.17 12.63 17.01
CA SER A 678 -27.61 13.13 18.32
C SER A 678 -26.48 13.80 19.11
N ALA A 679 -26.75 14.98 19.68
CA ALA A 679 -25.90 15.59 20.70
C ALA A 679 -26.33 15.10 22.09
N PRO A 680 -25.47 14.35 22.81
CA PRO A 680 -25.80 13.81 24.12
C PRO A 680 -25.72 14.90 25.20
N ALA A 681 -26.39 14.69 26.35
CA ALA A 681 -26.45 15.67 27.44
C ALA A 681 -25.05 16.08 27.98
N TYR A 682 -24.07 15.16 27.96
CA TYR A 682 -22.70 15.45 28.40
C TYR A 682 -21.97 16.44 27.49
N ALA A 683 -22.42 16.63 26.24
CA ALA A 683 -21.83 17.61 25.33
C ALA A 683 -21.98 19.05 25.84
N ALA A 684 -22.91 19.31 26.77
CA ALA A 684 -23.05 20.61 27.42
C ALA A 684 -21.80 21.02 28.22
N GLY A 685 -20.90 20.09 28.56
CA GLY A 685 -19.62 20.39 29.19
C GLY A 685 -18.41 20.33 28.26
N PHE A 686 -18.62 20.17 26.94
CA PHE A 686 -17.52 20.30 25.98
C PHE A 686 -17.03 21.75 25.93
N ASP A 687 -15.71 21.92 25.80
CA ASP A 687 -15.03 23.21 25.92
C ASP A 687 -14.01 23.47 24.80
N SER A 688 -13.70 22.48 23.96
CA SER A 688 -12.75 22.62 22.85
C SER A 688 -13.24 21.92 21.57
N VAL A 689 -12.70 22.36 20.44
CA VAL A 689 -12.84 21.70 19.13
C VAL A 689 -11.61 20.83 18.94
N CYS A 690 -11.80 19.55 18.64
CA CYS A 690 -10.72 18.60 18.47
C CYS A 690 -10.81 17.81 17.17
N PHE A 691 -12.03 17.59 16.64
CA PHE A 691 -12.19 16.97 15.33
C PHE A 691 -12.36 18.01 14.21
N GLY A 692 -11.70 17.77 13.08
CA GLY A 692 -11.85 18.52 11.83
C GLY A 692 -11.84 17.60 10.60
N ASN A 693 -11.92 18.21 9.42
CA ASN A 693 -11.69 17.54 8.14
C ASN A 693 -10.25 17.77 7.67
N VAL A 694 -9.78 16.97 6.71
CA VAL A 694 -8.50 17.28 6.04
C VAL A 694 -8.62 18.62 5.33
N GLY A 695 -7.66 19.52 5.60
CA GLY A 695 -7.70 20.92 5.17
C GLY A 695 -8.08 21.90 6.28
N ASP A 696 -8.77 21.45 7.33
CA ASP A 696 -9.11 22.27 8.49
C ASP A 696 -7.90 22.38 9.44
N SER A 697 -7.73 23.54 10.08
CA SER A 697 -6.76 23.71 11.17
C SER A 697 -7.47 23.61 12.51
N VAL A 698 -7.30 22.46 13.19
CA VAL A 698 -7.95 22.16 14.47
C VAL A 698 -6.89 21.76 15.51
N PRO A 699 -6.33 22.72 16.27
CA PRO A 699 -5.23 22.47 17.21
C PRO A 699 -5.73 21.87 18.53
N CYS A 700 -6.22 20.64 18.50
CA CYS A 700 -6.68 19.90 19.67
C CYS A 700 -5.59 19.78 20.75
N ASP A 701 -4.32 19.67 20.35
CA ASP A 701 -3.18 19.62 21.26
C ASP A 701 -2.72 20.99 21.78
N GLY A 702 -3.39 22.07 21.38
CA GLY A 702 -3.02 23.44 21.69
C GLY A 702 -1.94 24.05 20.78
N ASP A 703 -1.46 23.31 19.77
CA ASP A 703 -0.50 23.80 18.78
C ASP A 703 -1.05 23.70 17.35
N ARG A 704 -1.02 22.49 16.76
CA ARG A 704 -1.41 22.28 15.35
C ARG A 704 -2.07 20.94 15.07
N ALA A 705 -2.01 19.98 15.99
CA ALA A 705 -2.50 18.63 15.73
C ALA A 705 -3.94 18.48 16.22
N GLY A 706 -4.74 17.74 15.46
CA GLY A 706 -6.15 17.47 15.72
C GLY A 706 -6.54 16.06 15.30
N LEU A 707 -7.79 15.69 15.48
CA LEU A 707 -8.32 14.40 15.04
C LEU A 707 -9.16 14.58 13.76
N SER A 708 -9.08 13.63 12.83
CA SER A 708 -9.85 13.67 11.57
C SER A 708 -11.21 12.98 11.72
N ARG A 709 -12.29 13.62 11.26
CA ARG A 709 -13.62 13.01 11.18
C ARG A 709 -13.64 11.84 10.19
N GLU A 710 -12.92 11.98 9.08
CA GLU A 710 -12.78 10.95 8.05
C GLU A 710 -12.06 9.71 8.60
N ALA A 711 -10.94 9.90 9.30
CA ALA A 711 -10.22 8.81 9.93
C ALA A 711 -11.00 8.17 11.09
N LEU A 712 -11.81 8.95 11.82
CA LEU A 712 -12.70 8.44 12.86
C LEU A 712 -13.80 7.56 12.25
N ALA A 713 -14.45 8.03 11.19
CA ALA A 713 -15.48 7.26 10.48
C ALA A 713 -14.91 5.97 9.89
N ALA A 714 -13.71 6.03 9.28
CA ALA A 714 -13.00 4.86 8.76
C ALA A 714 -12.63 3.85 9.85
N ALA A 715 -12.37 4.32 11.09
CA ALA A 715 -12.16 3.47 12.26
C ALA A 715 -13.47 2.87 12.83
N GLY A 716 -14.63 3.24 12.27
CA GLY A 716 -15.96 2.81 12.72
C GLY A 716 -16.66 3.78 13.67
N GLY A 717 -16.05 4.93 13.99
CA GLY A 717 -16.54 5.96 14.92
C GLY A 717 -17.61 6.89 14.35
N VAL A 718 -18.52 6.39 13.51
CA VAL A 718 -19.60 7.21 12.92
C VAL A 718 -20.57 7.67 14.02
N PRO A 719 -20.95 8.96 14.09
CA PRO A 719 -21.93 9.43 15.08
C PRO A 719 -23.23 8.64 15.06
N GLY A 720 -23.83 8.39 16.23
CA GLY A 720 -25.07 7.62 16.37
C GLY A 720 -24.92 6.09 16.30
N LYS A 721 -23.86 5.58 15.67
CA LYS A 721 -23.59 4.14 15.65
C LYS A 721 -23.27 3.61 17.05
N LEU A 722 -23.97 2.56 17.47
CA LEU A 722 -23.66 1.89 18.73
C LEU A 722 -22.40 1.02 18.59
N LEU A 723 -21.38 1.34 19.37
CA LEU A 723 -20.08 0.67 19.42
C LEU A 723 -19.91 -0.06 20.73
N THR A 724 -19.17 -1.17 20.72
CA THR A 724 -18.77 -1.92 21.92
C THR A 724 -17.28 -1.74 22.15
N VAL A 725 -16.89 -1.41 23.37
CA VAL A 725 -15.47 -1.34 23.76
C VAL A 725 -14.89 -2.77 23.74
N PRO A 726 -13.84 -3.05 22.93
CA PRO A 726 -13.34 -4.40 22.73
C PRO A 726 -13.05 -5.17 24.03
N GLY A 727 -13.53 -6.41 24.11
CA GLY A 727 -13.31 -7.28 25.29
C GLY A 727 -14.13 -6.91 26.53
N THR A 728 -15.12 -6.02 26.42
CA THR A 728 -15.98 -5.59 27.53
C THR A 728 -17.46 -5.55 27.11
N GLU A 729 -18.36 -5.34 28.07
CA GLU A 729 -19.79 -5.08 27.83
C GLU A 729 -20.12 -3.59 27.70
N LEU A 730 -19.13 -2.70 27.76
CA LEU A 730 -19.32 -1.26 27.70
C LEU A 730 -19.63 -0.84 26.26
N ARG A 731 -20.65 0.00 26.09
CA ARG A 731 -21.10 0.49 24.79
C ARG A 731 -21.22 2.00 24.77
N PHE A 732 -20.91 2.61 23.64
CA PHE A 732 -20.96 4.05 23.42
C PHE A 732 -21.34 4.36 21.97
N SER A 733 -21.71 5.61 21.71
CA SER A 733 -21.77 6.18 20.37
C SER A 733 -20.93 7.46 20.34
N MET A 734 -20.35 7.79 19.18
CA MET A 734 -19.71 9.09 19.03
C MET A 734 -20.79 10.19 18.92
N PRO A 735 -20.60 11.37 19.54
CA PRO A 735 -21.54 12.47 19.44
C PRO A 735 -21.67 13.04 18.02
N GLY A 736 -22.90 13.38 17.61
CA GLY A 736 -23.20 14.10 16.36
C GLY A 736 -22.94 15.60 16.46
N ILE A 737 -21.76 16.02 16.93
CA ILE A 737 -21.41 17.44 17.03
C ILE A 737 -20.95 17.97 15.66
N PRO A 738 -21.56 19.05 15.13
CA PRO A 738 -21.15 19.65 13.87
C PRO A 738 -19.70 20.14 13.88
N VAL A 739 -19.06 20.13 12.70
CA VAL A 739 -17.69 20.61 12.53
C VAL A 739 -17.57 22.06 13.00
N GLY A 740 -16.46 22.37 13.69
CA GLY A 740 -16.18 23.69 14.24
C GLY A 740 -16.89 24.01 15.56
N GLN A 741 -17.71 23.09 16.09
CA GLN A 741 -18.29 23.20 17.42
C GLN A 741 -17.50 22.41 18.46
N GLN A 742 -17.68 22.76 19.74
CA GLN A 742 -16.99 22.09 20.84
C GLN A 742 -17.43 20.63 20.91
N ASP A 743 -16.49 19.71 20.73
CA ASP A 743 -16.75 18.28 20.56
C ASP A 743 -16.01 17.39 21.58
N ASN A 744 -15.31 18.02 22.53
CA ASN A 744 -14.70 17.33 23.66
C ASN A 744 -14.58 18.19 24.91
N ALA A 745 -14.32 17.51 26.03
CA ALA A 745 -14.04 18.13 27.33
C ALA A 745 -12.57 17.93 27.74
N THR A 746 -11.85 19.03 28.01
CA THR A 746 -10.39 19.04 28.19
C THR A 746 -9.88 18.95 29.64
N GLY A 747 -10.79 18.81 30.61
CA GLY A 747 -10.41 18.88 32.03
C GLY A 747 -10.10 20.31 32.49
N ALA A 748 -10.97 21.26 32.16
CA ALA A 748 -10.99 22.63 32.65
C ALA A 748 -11.86 22.84 33.92
N GLY A 749 -12.36 21.76 34.54
CA GLY A 749 -13.26 21.83 35.70
C GLY A 749 -14.75 21.78 35.35
N GLN A 750 -15.10 21.50 34.10
CA GLN A 750 -16.49 21.37 33.65
C GLN A 750 -17.20 20.19 34.32
N THR A 751 -18.52 20.31 34.40
CA THR A 751 -19.42 19.21 34.80
C THR A 751 -20.14 18.68 33.57
N LEU A 752 -20.02 17.38 33.33
CA LEU A 752 -20.70 16.63 32.27
C LEU A 752 -21.99 16.02 32.83
N PRO A 753 -23.19 16.42 32.39
CA PRO A 753 -24.43 15.72 32.72
C PRO A 753 -24.43 14.32 32.09
N VAL A 754 -24.66 13.27 32.87
CA VAL A 754 -24.56 11.89 32.37
C VAL A 754 -25.86 11.14 32.59
N THR A 755 -26.32 10.47 31.53
CA THR A 755 -27.45 9.54 31.58
C THR A 755 -27.00 8.20 31.02
N LEU A 756 -26.93 7.19 31.89
CA LEU A 756 -26.57 5.83 31.53
C LEU A 756 -27.81 5.04 31.09
N ALA A 757 -27.62 3.96 30.34
CA ALA A 757 -28.72 3.04 30.05
C ALA A 757 -29.31 2.45 31.35
N PRO A 758 -30.61 2.08 31.34
CA PRO A 758 -31.22 1.37 32.45
C PRO A 758 -30.40 0.13 32.85
N GLY A 759 -30.19 -0.06 34.16
CA GLY A 759 -29.44 -1.20 34.68
C GLY A 759 -27.91 -1.09 34.57
N ALA A 760 -27.35 0.02 34.10
CA ALA A 760 -25.90 0.21 34.06
C ALA A 760 -25.26 0.08 35.44
N THR A 761 -24.24 -0.78 35.53
CA THR A 761 -23.43 -1.02 36.73
C THR A 761 -21.99 -0.56 36.55
N GLN A 762 -21.59 -0.25 35.32
CA GLN A 762 -20.28 0.27 34.97
C GLN A 762 -20.41 1.44 34.01
N LEU A 763 -19.44 2.36 34.15
CA LEU A 763 -19.28 3.56 33.34
C LEU A 763 -17.81 3.66 32.92
N SER A 764 -17.54 4.06 31.67
CA SER A 764 -16.21 4.46 31.22
C SER A 764 -16.26 5.73 30.36
N LEU A 765 -15.20 6.52 30.37
CA LEU A 765 -15.03 7.68 29.49
C LEU A 765 -14.19 7.30 28.27
N ILE A 766 -14.73 7.56 27.08
CA ILE A 766 -14.00 7.42 25.81
C ILE A 766 -13.28 8.72 25.54
N GLY A 767 -11.97 8.65 25.42
CA GLY A 767 -11.13 9.83 25.36
C GLY A 767 -9.69 9.53 24.95
N THR A 768 -8.86 10.56 24.98
CA THR A 768 -7.43 10.42 24.73
C THR A 768 -6.63 11.42 25.53
N ALA A 769 -5.30 11.33 25.47
CA ALA A 769 -4.40 12.34 25.99
C ALA A 769 -3.49 12.89 24.90
N THR A 770 -3.22 14.19 24.98
CA THR A 770 -2.26 14.87 24.10
C THR A 770 -0.91 15.03 24.79
N GLN A 771 0.16 15.07 24.00
CA GLN A 771 1.59 15.25 24.35
C GLN A 771 2.24 14.18 25.24
N LYS A 772 1.51 13.65 26.22
CA LYS A 772 1.98 12.60 27.13
C LYS A 772 0.79 11.94 27.82
N ASN A 773 1.06 10.78 28.42
CA ASN A 773 0.13 10.09 29.30
C ASN A 773 -0.41 11.03 30.39
N GLN A 774 -1.72 11.04 30.60
CA GLN A 774 -2.38 11.88 31.60
C GLN A 774 -2.97 11.00 32.70
N ASP A 775 -2.73 11.40 33.96
CA ASP A 775 -3.26 10.74 35.14
C ASP A 775 -3.99 11.78 36.00
N THR A 776 -5.32 11.70 36.01
CA THR A 776 -6.16 12.70 36.70
C THR A 776 -7.29 12.05 37.47
N THR A 777 -8.06 12.85 38.22
CA THR A 777 -9.19 12.37 39.00
C THR A 777 -10.38 13.32 38.85
N ALA A 778 -11.50 12.78 38.39
CA ALA A 778 -12.80 13.43 38.32
C ALA A 778 -13.65 13.10 39.56
N THR A 779 -14.73 13.85 39.76
CA THR A 779 -15.74 13.58 40.79
C THR A 779 -17.05 13.20 40.13
N VAL A 780 -17.56 12.02 40.46
CA VAL A 780 -18.87 11.53 40.00
C VAL A 780 -19.90 11.86 41.06
N ARG A 781 -20.96 12.55 40.67
CA ARG A 781 -22.09 12.91 41.54
C ARG A 781 -23.28 12.01 41.21
N PHE A 782 -23.95 11.52 42.25
CA PHE A 782 -25.15 10.72 42.15
C PHE A 782 -26.40 11.56 42.43
N THR A 783 -27.55 11.12 41.94
CA THR A 783 -28.85 11.84 42.07
C THR A 783 -29.31 12.06 43.52
N ASP A 784 -28.78 11.30 44.48
CA ASP A 784 -29.04 11.49 45.92
C ASP A 784 -28.08 12.51 46.59
N GLY A 785 -27.25 13.17 45.79
CA GLY A 785 -26.28 14.18 46.22
C GLY A 785 -24.94 13.62 46.72
N SER A 786 -24.79 12.31 46.85
CA SER A 786 -23.49 11.70 47.21
C SER A 786 -22.50 11.74 46.04
N THR A 787 -21.19 11.60 46.33
CA THR A 787 -20.12 11.66 45.32
C THR A 787 -19.10 10.54 45.50
N THR A 788 -18.45 10.12 44.41
CA THR A 788 -17.25 9.27 44.44
C THR A 788 -16.15 9.81 43.53
N SER A 789 -14.91 9.47 43.80
CA SER A 789 -13.78 9.81 42.91
C SER A 789 -13.71 8.82 41.74
N TYR A 790 -13.32 9.32 40.57
CA TYR A 790 -13.09 8.51 39.38
C TYR A 790 -11.76 8.86 38.73
N ARG A 791 -10.87 7.88 38.59
CA ARG A 791 -9.57 8.03 37.94
C ARG A 791 -9.77 8.14 36.42
N VAL A 792 -9.49 9.31 35.85
CA VAL A 792 -9.57 9.55 34.42
C VAL A 792 -8.14 9.59 33.89
N GLN A 793 -7.73 8.47 33.29
CA GLN A 793 -6.34 8.24 32.86
C GLN A 793 -6.32 7.78 31.40
N TYR A 794 -5.46 8.39 30.60
CA TYR A 794 -5.29 8.08 29.18
C TYR A 794 -3.81 7.96 28.84
N GLY A 795 -3.47 6.96 28.02
CA GLY A 795 -2.23 6.99 27.26
C GLY A 795 -2.23 8.11 26.21
N ASP A 796 -1.04 8.55 25.81
CA ASP A 796 -0.89 9.49 24.70
C ASP A 796 -1.56 8.95 23.42
N TRP A 797 -2.22 9.83 22.66
CA TRP A 797 -2.97 9.48 21.45
C TRP A 797 -2.16 8.74 20.38
N CYS A 798 -0.85 8.97 20.26
CA CYS A 798 0.01 8.26 19.32
C CYS A 798 0.71 7.04 19.96
N GLY A 799 0.62 6.91 21.28
CA GLY A 799 1.29 5.88 22.06
C GLY A 799 0.55 4.54 22.13
N SER A 800 1.12 3.65 22.95
CA SER A 800 0.50 2.37 23.32
C SER A 800 -0.45 2.54 24.50
N PRO A 801 -1.47 1.67 24.67
CA PRO A 801 -2.38 1.70 25.82
C PRO A 801 -1.63 1.70 27.16
N GLN A 802 -2.07 2.54 28.09
CA GLN A 802 -1.50 2.68 29.44
C GLN A 802 -2.58 2.48 30.50
N PHE A 803 -2.22 2.35 31.78
CA PHE A 803 -3.17 2.38 32.90
C PHE A 803 -4.35 1.37 32.84
N GLY A 804 -4.20 0.28 32.09
CA GLY A 804 -5.29 -0.66 31.82
C GLY A 804 -6.35 -0.14 30.84
N ASN A 805 -6.04 0.91 30.06
CA ASN A 805 -6.86 1.40 28.97
C ASN A 805 -7.08 0.30 27.92
N VAL A 806 -8.27 0.31 27.35
CA VAL A 806 -8.60 -0.47 26.15
C VAL A 806 -8.67 0.49 24.97
N VAL A 807 -8.08 0.13 23.84
CA VAL A 807 -8.26 0.90 22.59
C VAL A 807 -9.70 0.72 22.13
N ALA A 808 -10.50 1.79 22.20
CA ALA A 808 -11.88 1.79 21.74
C ALA A 808 -11.93 1.98 20.21
N LEU A 809 -11.12 2.91 19.69
CA LEU A 809 -10.97 3.18 18.24
C LEU A 809 -9.51 3.52 17.93
N GLU A 810 -9.02 3.09 16.78
CA GLU A 810 -7.70 3.44 16.26
C GLU A 810 -7.83 4.02 14.86
N MET A 811 -7.41 5.27 14.72
CA MET A 811 -7.46 6.05 13.49
C MET A 811 -6.15 5.87 12.72
N ALA A 812 -6.22 5.78 11.39
CA ALA A 812 -5.04 5.52 10.55
C ALA A 812 -4.04 6.69 10.51
N PHE A 813 -4.53 7.91 10.74
CA PHE A 813 -3.78 9.16 10.77
C PHE A 813 -4.47 10.18 11.69
N ARG A 814 -3.80 11.29 11.96
CA ARG A 814 -4.38 12.48 12.62
C ARG A 814 -4.17 13.73 11.76
N LEU A 815 -4.84 14.82 12.11
CA LEU A 815 -4.61 16.13 11.49
C LEU A 815 -3.33 16.76 12.05
N ASN A 816 -2.61 17.49 11.20
CA ASN A 816 -1.42 18.26 11.56
C ASN A 816 -1.35 19.53 10.68
N GLY A 817 -1.69 20.67 11.27
CA GLY A 817 -1.96 21.89 10.50
C GLY A 817 -3.20 21.67 9.63
N THR A 818 -3.11 22.00 8.34
CA THR A 818 -4.14 21.69 7.34
C THR A 818 -3.94 20.33 6.67
N GLY A 819 -2.85 19.61 7.00
CA GLY A 819 -2.51 18.30 6.44
C GLY A 819 -2.72 17.17 7.44
N THR A 820 -2.05 16.04 7.20
CA THR A 820 -2.09 14.84 8.04
C THR A 820 -0.68 14.35 8.36
N ASP A 821 -0.52 13.55 9.40
CA ASP A 821 0.72 12.79 9.67
C ASP A 821 0.44 11.29 9.92
N SER A 822 1.49 10.49 10.03
CA SER A 822 1.40 9.03 10.18
C SER A 822 1.08 8.55 11.60
N CYS A 823 0.75 9.44 12.54
CA CYS A 823 0.34 9.01 13.87
C CYS A 823 -0.99 8.26 13.81
N ARG A 824 -0.95 6.99 14.23
CA ARG A 824 -2.15 6.17 14.46
C ARG A 824 -2.81 6.56 15.78
N ALA A 825 -3.60 7.62 15.73
CA ALA A 825 -4.26 8.22 16.88
C ALA A 825 -5.30 7.25 17.50
N LYS A 826 -5.29 7.11 18.82
CA LYS A 826 -6.16 6.18 19.54
C LYS A 826 -7.12 6.93 20.45
N LEU A 827 -8.38 6.49 20.43
CA LEU A 827 -9.34 6.76 21.48
C LEU A 827 -9.38 5.56 22.42
N PHE A 828 -9.23 5.83 23.70
CA PHE A 828 -9.16 4.85 24.76
C PHE A 828 -10.45 4.86 25.59
N ALA A 829 -10.85 3.69 26.06
CA ALA A 829 -11.73 3.58 27.21
C ALA A 829 -10.88 3.60 28.49
N THR A 830 -11.27 4.46 29.45
CA THR A 830 -10.72 4.41 30.81
C THR A 830 -11.02 3.08 31.49
N ALA A 831 -10.29 2.74 32.55
CA ALA A 831 -10.72 1.69 33.46
C ALA A 831 -12.16 1.99 33.96
N PRO A 832 -13.08 1.01 33.95
CA PRO A 832 -14.47 1.27 34.28
C PRO A 832 -14.64 1.66 35.76
N LEU A 833 -15.48 2.66 36.01
CA LEU A 833 -16.05 2.92 37.33
C LEU A 833 -17.21 1.95 37.58
N THR A 834 -17.15 1.21 38.68
CA THR A 834 -18.31 0.47 39.19
C THR A 834 -19.27 1.44 39.89
N VAL A 835 -20.50 1.54 39.38
CA VAL A 835 -21.58 2.31 39.99
C VAL A 835 -22.04 1.59 41.27
N PRO A 836 -22.03 2.22 42.45
CA PRO A 836 -22.48 1.57 43.68
C PRO A 836 -23.96 1.16 43.57
N ALA A 837 -24.30 0.00 44.14
CA ALA A 837 -25.65 -0.54 44.09
C ALA A 837 -26.69 0.47 44.64
N GLY A 838 -27.79 0.67 43.90
CA GLY A 838 -28.86 1.60 44.25
C GLY A 838 -28.56 3.08 43.99
N LYS A 839 -27.39 3.43 43.44
CA LYS A 839 -27.06 4.80 43.02
C LYS A 839 -27.35 4.99 41.53
N THR A 840 -27.67 6.23 41.15
CA THR A 840 -27.80 6.66 39.75
C THR A 840 -26.85 7.82 39.51
N VAL A 841 -26.00 7.72 38.48
CA VAL A 841 -25.07 8.79 38.10
C VAL A 841 -25.86 9.99 37.59
N GLU A 842 -25.56 11.18 38.11
CA GLU A 842 -26.14 12.46 37.68
C GLU A 842 -25.16 13.21 36.78
N SER A 843 -23.89 13.31 37.20
CA SER A 843 -22.88 14.05 36.46
C SER A 843 -21.45 13.65 36.82
N ILE A 844 -20.51 14.03 35.97
CA ILE A 844 -19.07 13.85 36.17
C ILE A 844 -18.41 15.23 36.08
N THR A 845 -17.80 15.69 37.17
CA THR A 845 -16.99 16.91 37.17
C THR A 845 -15.53 16.56 36.91
N LEU A 846 -15.00 17.00 35.77
CA LEU A 846 -13.61 16.77 35.40
C LEU A 846 -12.67 17.61 36.28
N PRO A 847 -11.39 17.21 36.45
CA PRO A 847 -10.40 18.02 37.14
C PRO A 847 -10.18 19.37 36.42
N THR A 848 -9.53 20.32 37.09
CA THR A 848 -8.94 21.50 36.43
C THR A 848 -7.44 21.25 36.22
N GLN A 849 -7.06 20.90 34.99
CA GLN A 849 -5.66 20.75 34.59
C GLN A 849 -5.05 22.13 34.26
N THR A 850 -3.88 22.41 34.83
CA THR A 850 -3.15 23.67 34.65
C THR A 850 -1.93 23.50 33.74
N GLY A 851 -1.34 24.62 33.30
CA GLY A 851 -0.20 24.64 32.37
C GLY A 851 -0.64 24.82 30.91
N ASP A 852 0.31 25.01 30.01
CA ASP A 852 0.02 25.19 28.57
C ASP A 852 -0.33 23.83 27.93
N PRO A 853 -1.51 23.65 27.30
CA PRO A 853 -1.88 22.41 26.60
C PRO A 853 -0.83 21.93 25.59
N ALA A 854 -0.15 22.83 24.89
CA ALA A 854 0.85 22.49 23.87
C ALA A 854 2.08 21.76 24.44
N THR A 855 2.37 21.94 25.73
CA THR A 855 3.56 21.34 26.39
C THR A 855 3.18 20.37 27.51
N ALA A 856 2.13 20.69 28.26
CA ALA A 856 1.64 19.88 29.37
C ALA A 856 0.66 18.79 28.93
N GLY A 857 0.05 18.91 27.74
CA GLY A 857 -1.03 18.05 27.29
C GLY A 857 -2.31 18.23 28.10
N ARG A 858 -3.38 17.58 27.65
CA ARG A 858 -4.69 17.50 28.34
C ARG A 858 -5.31 16.13 28.16
N ILE A 859 -6.21 15.76 29.08
CA ILE A 859 -7.22 14.73 28.78
C ILE A 859 -8.22 15.33 27.80
N HIS A 860 -8.77 14.49 26.94
CA HIS A 860 -9.85 14.87 26.03
C HIS A 860 -10.93 13.79 26.11
N VAL A 861 -12.11 14.13 26.63
CA VAL A 861 -13.24 13.21 26.76
C VAL A 861 -14.24 13.50 25.66
N PHE A 862 -14.55 12.49 24.84
CA PHE A 862 -15.44 12.61 23.68
C PHE A 862 -16.77 11.90 23.87
N ALA A 863 -16.80 10.78 24.58
CA ALA A 863 -18.04 10.01 24.78
C ALA A 863 -18.07 9.31 26.13
N VAL A 864 -19.27 8.86 26.50
CA VAL A 864 -19.53 8.09 27.70
C VAL A 864 -19.98 6.68 27.30
N ALA A 865 -19.33 5.66 27.84
CA ALA A 865 -19.66 4.26 27.66
C ALA A 865 -20.28 3.65 28.92
N ASP A 866 -21.26 2.76 28.76
CA ASP A 866 -21.93 2.06 29.88
C ASP A 866 -22.29 0.62 29.52
N ASN A 867 -22.57 -0.20 30.54
CA ASN A 867 -22.96 -1.61 30.35
C ASN A 867 -24.44 -1.87 30.67
N GLY A 868 -25.30 -0.86 30.67
CA GLY A 868 -26.72 -1.06 30.88
C GLY A 868 -27.38 -1.78 29.70
N SER A 869 -28.70 -1.96 29.78
CA SER A 869 -29.49 -2.57 28.72
C SER A 869 -29.31 -1.78 27.42
N ALA A 870 -28.59 -2.36 26.46
CA ALA A 870 -28.34 -1.74 25.16
C ALA A 870 -29.64 -1.60 24.36
N LEU A 871 -29.66 -0.69 23.38
CA LEU A 871 -30.68 -0.71 22.36
C LEU A 871 -30.57 -2.04 21.61
N GLY A 872 -31.56 -2.90 21.81
CA GLY A 872 -31.68 -4.20 21.15
C GLY A 872 -32.76 -4.13 20.09
N VAL A 873 -32.46 -4.62 18.89
CA VAL A 873 -33.44 -4.79 17.82
C VAL A 873 -33.46 -6.25 17.43
N THR A 874 -34.52 -6.94 17.82
CA THR A 874 -34.81 -8.28 17.31
C THR A 874 -35.45 -8.14 15.93
N ALA A 875 -34.83 -8.70 14.90
CA ALA A 875 -35.39 -8.72 13.55
C ALA A 875 -36.76 -9.42 13.54
N GLY A 876 -37.64 -9.00 12.65
CA GLY A 876 -38.81 -9.81 12.32
C GLY A 876 -38.41 -11.15 11.68
N ASP A 877 -39.29 -12.14 11.77
CA ASP A 877 -39.12 -13.39 11.04
C ASP A 877 -39.13 -13.13 9.52
N ASP A 878 -38.42 -13.97 8.76
CA ASP A 878 -38.50 -13.93 7.30
C ASP A 878 -39.96 -14.08 6.84
N ALA A 879 -40.35 -13.26 5.87
CA ALA A 879 -41.73 -13.14 5.44
C ALA A 879 -41.91 -13.51 3.96
N THR A 880 -43.16 -13.71 3.56
CA THR A 880 -43.54 -13.92 2.16
C THR A 880 -44.54 -12.86 1.72
N ALA A 881 -44.44 -12.45 0.46
CA ALA A 881 -45.35 -11.50 -0.16
C ALA A 881 -45.67 -11.91 -1.61
N THR A 882 -46.60 -11.23 -2.25
CA THR A 882 -46.98 -11.47 -3.64
C THR A 882 -46.73 -10.22 -4.46
N ALA A 883 -46.08 -10.37 -5.62
CA ALA A 883 -45.77 -9.23 -6.47
C ALA A 883 -47.05 -8.46 -6.87
N GLY A 884 -47.00 -7.13 -6.77
CA GLY A 884 -48.10 -6.22 -7.08
C GLY A 884 -49.17 -6.11 -5.99
N GLN A 885 -49.00 -6.75 -4.82
CA GLN A 885 -49.91 -6.63 -3.68
C GLN A 885 -49.19 -6.03 -2.46
N ALA A 886 -49.90 -5.20 -1.70
CA ALA A 886 -49.40 -4.69 -0.42
C ALA A 886 -49.33 -5.83 0.60
N ALA A 887 -48.21 -5.93 1.32
CA ALA A 887 -48.04 -6.87 2.42
C ALA A 887 -47.60 -6.14 3.69
N ASP A 888 -48.27 -6.45 4.79
CA ASP A 888 -47.92 -5.96 6.12
C ASP A 888 -46.84 -6.85 6.73
N ILE A 889 -45.67 -6.27 7.00
CA ILE A 889 -44.49 -6.96 7.51
C ILE A 889 -44.25 -6.55 8.96
N ALA A 890 -44.06 -7.54 9.83
CA ALA A 890 -43.50 -7.33 11.15
C ALA A 890 -41.99 -7.10 10.99
N LEU A 891 -41.55 -5.85 11.10
CA LEU A 891 -40.17 -5.45 10.81
C LEU A 891 -39.22 -5.77 11.97
N GLY A 892 -39.74 -5.84 13.19
CA GLY A 892 -38.98 -6.27 14.36
C GLY A 892 -39.53 -5.75 15.68
N ARG A 893 -38.74 -5.93 16.73
CA ARG A 893 -39.02 -5.47 18.09
C ARG A 893 -37.79 -4.76 18.67
N ALA A 894 -38.00 -3.57 19.20
CA ALA A 894 -37.01 -2.77 19.89
C ALA A 894 -37.16 -2.89 21.42
N GLU A 895 -36.06 -2.89 22.15
CA GLU A 895 -36.02 -2.88 23.61
C GLU A 895 -34.71 -2.26 24.14
N GLY A 896 -34.69 -1.90 25.42
CA GLY A 896 -33.50 -1.33 26.07
C GLY A 896 -33.11 0.05 25.53
N GLY A 897 -31.84 0.43 25.67
CA GLY A 897 -31.34 1.75 25.29
C GLY A 897 -31.86 2.87 26.20
N VAL A 898 -31.80 4.10 25.71
CA VAL A 898 -32.36 5.29 26.37
C VAL A 898 -33.40 5.90 25.44
N PRO A 899 -34.67 5.48 25.52
CA PRO A 899 -35.74 6.01 24.67
C PRO A 899 -35.88 7.53 24.85
N ALA A 900 -36.13 8.25 23.76
CA ALA A 900 -36.48 9.66 23.82
C ALA A 900 -37.86 9.85 24.48
N ALA A 901 -38.24 11.09 24.80
CA ALA A 901 -39.57 11.40 25.35
C ALA A 901 -40.74 10.94 24.43
N GLY A 902 -40.47 10.69 23.15
CA GLY A 902 -41.42 10.14 22.17
C GLY A 902 -41.28 8.64 21.86
N GLY A 903 -40.41 7.91 22.57
CA GLY A 903 -40.10 6.50 22.31
C GLY A 903 -38.98 6.27 21.29
N TYR A 904 -38.98 5.10 20.66
CA TYR A 904 -38.07 4.77 19.56
C TYR A 904 -38.59 5.30 18.22
N THR A 905 -37.70 5.61 17.29
CA THR A 905 -38.03 5.88 15.89
C THR A 905 -37.50 4.76 15.02
N ALA A 906 -38.17 4.46 13.91
CA ALA A 906 -37.69 3.46 12.96
C ALA A 906 -37.89 3.92 11.52
N ARG A 907 -36.97 3.54 10.64
CA ARG A 907 -37.10 3.71 9.19
C ARG A 907 -36.72 2.45 8.45
N VAL A 908 -37.39 2.21 7.34
CA VAL A 908 -37.32 0.98 6.58
C VAL A 908 -36.98 1.24 5.12
N GLU A 909 -36.13 0.36 4.60
CA GLU A 909 -35.74 0.25 3.21
C GLU A 909 -36.07 -1.18 2.76
N TRP A 910 -36.86 -1.34 1.69
CA TRP A 910 -37.59 -2.57 1.38
C TRP A 910 -36.87 -3.58 0.47
N GLY A 911 -35.63 -3.29 0.08
CA GLY A 911 -34.77 -4.17 -0.69
C GLY A 911 -34.82 -3.95 -2.21
N ASP A 912 -35.72 -3.11 -2.71
CA ASP A 912 -36.05 -2.98 -4.14
C ASP A 912 -35.69 -1.63 -4.77
N GLY A 913 -34.93 -0.80 -4.04
CA GLY A 913 -34.52 0.54 -4.47
C GLY A 913 -35.62 1.60 -4.43
N THR A 914 -36.74 1.33 -3.75
CA THR A 914 -37.73 2.36 -3.41
C THR A 914 -37.19 3.34 -2.37
N VAL A 915 -37.90 4.46 -2.19
CA VAL A 915 -37.51 5.49 -1.23
C VAL A 915 -37.65 4.94 0.20
N THR A 916 -36.67 5.22 1.07
CA THR A 916 -36.72 4.87 2.49
C THR A 916 -37.85 5.61 3.19
N GLU A 917 -38.63 4.91 4.02
CA GLU A 917 -39.84 5.43 4.66
C GLU A 917 -39.77 5.35 6.18
N ASP A 918 -40.59 6.16 6.86
CA ASP A 918 -40.76 6.08 8.31
C ASP A 918 -41.61 4.85 8.66
N ALA A 919 -41.12 3.99 9.55
CA ALA A 919 -41.80 2.78 9.98
C ALA A 919 -42.57 3.01 11.29
N PRO A 920 -43.88 2.74 11.34
CA PRO A 920 -44.66 2.82 12.57
C PRO A 920 -44.06 2.03 13.73
N VAL A 921 -43.86 2.71 14.86
CA VAL A 921 -43.40 2.14 16.14
C VAL A 921 -44.55 2.18 17.14
N THR A 922 -44.87 1.04 17.75
CA THR A 922 -45.90 0.93 18.80
C THR A 922 -45.26 0.45 20.09
N ALA A 923 -45.26 1.30 21.12
CA ALA A 923 -44.75 0.96 22.45
C ALA A 923 -45.67 -0.04 23.16
N GLY A 924 -45.06 -1.08 23.74
CA GLY A 924 -45.68 -2.06 24.62
C GLY A 924 -45.59 -1.64 26.09
N PRO A 925 -46.44 -2.22 26.96
CA PRO A 925 -46.47 -1.91 28.38
C PRO A 925 -45.25 -2.40 29.17
N ASP A 926 -44.43 -3.27 28.57
CA ASP A 926 -43.24 -3.90 29.16
C ASP A 926 -41.92 -3.18 28.82
N GLY A 927 -42.00 -1.99 28.20
CA GLY A 927 -40.84 -1.21 27.79
C GLY A 927 -40.25 -1.62 26.43
N THR A 928 -40.89 -2.56 25.73
CA THR A 928 -40.50 -2.91 24.34
C THR A 928 -41.36 -2.16 23.33
N ALA A 929 -40.96 -2.13 22.05
CA ALA A 929 -41.76 -1.54 20.99
C ALA A 929 -41.75 -2.40 19.73
N SER A 930 -42.92 -2.64 19.13
CA SER A 930 -43.02 -3.35 17.85
C SER A 930 -42.88 -2.37 16.68
N VAL A 931 -42.12 -2.76 15.67
CA VAL A 931 -41.94 -2.02 14.42
C VAL A 931 -42.66 -2.78 13.31
N LYS A 932 -43.51 -2.08 12.54
CA LYS A 932 -44.28 -2.66 11.43
C LYS A 932 -44.26 -1.73 10.24
N GLY A 933 -44.42 -2.27 9.04
CA GLY A 933 -44.57 -1.49 7.81
C GLY A 933 -45.39 -2.26 6.78
N SER A 934 -45.83 -1.57 5.74
CA SER A 934 -46.55 -2.15 4.61
C SER A 934 -45.86 -1.74 3.31
N HIS A 935 -45.64 -2.69 2.40
CA HIS A 935 -44.98 -2.40 1.12
C HIS A 935 -45.55 -3.24 -0.02
N THR A 936 -45.40 -2.74 -1.25
CA THR A 936 -45.79 -3.44 -2.48
C THR A 936 -44.57 -3.63 -3.38
N TRP A 937 -44.06 -4.86 -3.48
CA TRP A 937 -42.98 -5.19 -4.41
C TRP A 937 -43.53 -5.39 -5.82
N ALA A 938 -42.89 -4.78 -6.80
CA ALA A 938 -43.35 -4.87 -8.19
C ALA A 938 -43.03 -6.23 -8.85
N ALA A 939 -42.00 -6.95 -8.38
CA ALA A 939 -41.50 -8.17 -9.00
C ALA A 939 -41.23 -9.28 -7.97
N PRO A 940 -41.39 -10.57 -8.37
CA PRO A 940 -40.94 -11.70 -7.55
C PRO A 940 -39.44 -11.66 -7.29
N GLY A 941 -39.01 -12.16 -6.14
CA GLY A 941 -37.60 -12.15 -5.73
C GLY A 941 -37.41 -12.28 -4.23
N ALA A 942 -36.16 -12.47 -3.80
CA ALA A 942 -35.78 -12.37 -2.39
C ALA A 942 -35.18 -10.98 -2.14
N TYR A 943 -35.80 -10.23 -1.24
CA TYR A 943 -35.42 -8.86 -0.91
C TYR A 943 -34.92 -8.79 0.53
N THR A 944 -33.75 -8.19 0.73
CA THR A 944 -33.24 -7.88 2.07
C THR A 944 -33.85 -6.56 2.52
N VAL A 945 -34.79 -6.63 3.46
CA VAL A 945 -35.40 -5.44 4.08
C VAL A 945 -34.49 -4.99 5.22
N ARG A 946 -34.13 -3.71 5.22
CA ARG A 946 -33.24 -3.10 6.21
C ARG A 946 -34.04 -2.13 7.07
N VAL A 947 -33.91 -2.23 8.38
CA VAL A 947 -34.66 -1.44 9.36
C VAL A 947 -33.67 -0.81 10.32
N LEU A 948 -33.59 0.52 10.34
CA LEU A 948 -32.80 1.25 11.32
C LEU A 948 -33.73 1.72 12.43
N VAL A 949 -33.48 1.28 13.65
CA VAL A 949 -34.21 1.74 14.84
C VAL A 949 -33.29 2.60 15.68
N SER A 950 -33.79 3.75 16.13
CA SER A 950 -33.02 4.74 16.89
C SER A 950 -33.67 5.01 18.25
N ASP A 951 -32.84 5.27 19.26
CA ASP A 951 -33.22 5.85 20.55
C ASP A 951 -32.66 7.28 20.67
N SER A 952 -32.56 7.83 21.89
CA SER A 952 -32.02 9.20 22.07
C SER A 952 -30.50 9.33 21.94
N ARG A 953 -29.75 8.22 21.85
CA ARG A 953 -28.28 8.19 21.88
C ARG A 953 -27.66 7.49 20.68
N SER A 954 -28.38 6.53 20.10
CA SER A 954 -27.82 5.58 19.16
C SER A 954 -28.88 4.93 18.29
N ASP A 955 -28.41 4.24 17.26
CA ASP A 955 -29.24 3.42 16.40
C ASP A 955 -28.63 2.04 16.13
N VAL A 956 -29.51 1.11 15.76
CA VAL A 956 -29.18 -0.28 15.45
C VAL A 956 -29.88 -0.68 14.17
N LEU A 957 -29.08 -1.16 13.21
CA LEU A 957 -29.54 -1.71 11.96
C LEU A 957 -29.91 -3.18 12.14
N SER A 958 -31.09 -3.56 11.67
CA SER A 958 -31.57 -4.93 11.61
C SER A 958 -31.99 -5.26 10.18
N THR A 959 -31.99 -6.54 9.84
CA THR A 959 -32.35 -7.03 8.50
C THR A 959 -33.20 -8.29 8.58
N LEU A 960 -34.17 -8.41 7.69
CA LEU A 960 -34.93 -9.64 7.45
C LEU A 960 -35.06 -9.90 5.94
N THR A 961 -35.43 -11.12 5.56
CA THR A 961 -35.66 -11.47 4.16
C THR A 961 -37.16 -11.53 3.86
N VAL A 962 -37.58 -10.88 2.78
CA VAL A 962 -38.92 -11.04 2.23
C VAL A 962 -38.83 -11.78 0.90
N THR A 963 -39.47 -12.95 0.82
CA THR A 963 -39.57 -13.72 -0.44
C THR A 963 -40.89 -13.39 -1.12
N VAL A 964 -40.81 -12.71 -2.26
CA VAL A 964 -41.95 -12.31 -3.07
C VAL A 964 -42.17 -13.35 -4.17
N GLY A 965 -43.35 -13.97 -4.18
CA GLY A 965 -43.79 -14.96 -5.17
C GLY A 965 -44.45 -14.35 -6.40
#